data_AF-A0A8J3LFS5-F1
#
_entry.id   AF-A0A8J3LFS5-F1
#
_cell.length_a   1.000
_cell.length_b   1.000
_cell.length_c   1.000
_cell.angle_alpha   90.00
_cell.angle_beta   90.00
_cell.angle_gamma   90.00
#
_symmetry.space_group_name_H-M   'P 1'
#
loop_
_entity.id
_entity.type
_entity.pdbx_description
1 polymer ?
#
loop_
_entity_poly.entity_id
_entity_poly.type
_entity_poly.pdbx_seq_one_letter_code
_entity_poly.pdbx_strand_id
1 'polypeptide(L)'
;MRWTHLTDSTPPDATAPVQQQLPGAVVRTFDTPGFAGMTFYEVRAKSLINKVAGEPRGVPFEYTINPYRGCTHACSYCLAGDTPVLMADGRTTPISQLRVGDAIIGTVREGSYRRYAVTHVRDKWSTVKPAYRVTLRDGTELVASGDHRFLTDRGWKHVTGTRSGPEQRPHLTTGNKLMGTGRFAEQPKESPEYRRGYLHAVLRPEPDTGYRDPYGTVPRFRLASAEPQLLSRTIGYLRESGVHTAEYTPLGQRTGLRTYARRDLDLIGVLLQRPEERDAEWDKGFLAGVFDAEGSHTQGLWRVVHTDPELVEPTRAALRGFGFDFVVEDRRDPIGLLSLRLLGGLPEKLRFFHLTDPAVTKRRTVQGVAIKGAVPLHVTSIEPLGLELPLWDITTGTGDFIANGVVSHNCFARNTHSYLDLDTGHDFDSKIVVKVNAPELLRRELASPRWDGKPIAMGTNVDCYQRAEGRYQLMPGIIGALSDWSNPFSILTKGTLILRDLPLLQRAAQRARVSVAFSIGFLDEALWRSVESGTPSPSRRLDAVRRMTDAGVRVGVLMAPILPGLSDSEEQLDATVGALVAAGAASITPLVLHLRPGAREWYLGWLAANRPELVPFYERLYPGKRAYVSADYQRLVTAKVRRACRRHGLSARDTPRDLVLTGEETEPPAASEAAGVQLTLL
;
A
#
# COMPACT_ATOMS: atom_id res chain seq x y z
N MET A 1 -44.17 -3.07 -9.11
CA MET A 1 -43.37 -4.31 -9.09
C MET A 1 -42.88 -4.55 -7.66
N ARG A 2 -43.39 -5.62 -7.04
CA ARG A 2 -43.01 -6.12 -5.71
C ARG A 2 -41.73 -6.95 -5.85
N TRP A 3 -40.77 -6.77 -4.95
CA TRP A 3 -39.67 -7.72 -4.76
C TRP A 3 -39.75 -8.29 -3.34
N THR A 4 -40.49 -9.38 -3.22
CA THR A 4 -40.33 -10.41 -2.18
C THR A 4 -39.33 -11.41 -2.72
N HIS A 5 -38.28 -11.73 -1.95
CA HIS A 5 -37.59 -13.03 -1.81
C HIS A 5 -36.26 -12.79 -1.07
N LEU A 6 -36.31 -12.80 0.26
CA LEU A 6 -35.16 -13.09 1.11
C LEU A 6 -35.41 -14.50 1.66
N THR A 7 -34.68 -15.48 1.17
CA THR A 7 -34.62 -16.81 1.79
C THR A 7 -33.49 -16.80 2.81
N ASP A 8 -33.83 -17.05 4.07
CA ASP A 8 -32.88 -17.44 5.10
C ASP A 8 -32.35 -18.84 4.78
N SER A 9 -31.04 -18.96 4.55
CA SER A 9 -30.34 -20.23 4.69
C SER A 9 -28.94 -19.99 5.25
N THR A 10 -28.61 -20.70 6.32
CA THR A 10 -27.26 -20.85 6.92
C THR A 10 -26.76 -22.28 6.67
N PRO A 11 -25.47 -22.63 6.87
CA PRO A 11 -24.51 -22.96 5.81
C PRO A 11 -24.11 -24.47 5.86
N PRO A 12 -23.23 -25.02 4.97
CA PRO A 12 -21.78 -24.80 5.06
C PRO A 12 -21.03 -24.78 3.70
N ASP A 13 -19.97 -23.96 3.58
CA ASP A 13 -18.71 -24.51 3.07
C ASP A 13 -17.50 -23.72 3.56
N ALA A 14 -16.47 -24.45 3.98
CA ALA A 14 -15.39 -24.01 4.83
C ALA A 14 -14.13 -23.66 4.02
N THR A 15 -14.05 -22.47 3.41
CA THR A 15 -12.79 -21.97 2.79
C THR A 15 -12.65 -20.44 2.75
N ALA A 16 -13.22 -19.71 3.72
CA ALA A 16 -12.91 -18.27 3.90
C ALA A 16 -11.74 -18.11 4.91
N PRO A 17 -10.72 -17.27 4.64
CA PRO A 17 -9.70 -16.96 5.64
C PRO A 17 -10.38 -16.31 6.85
N VAL A 18 -9.94 -16.69 8.05
CA VAL A 18 -10.48 -16.25 9.35
C VAL A 18 -10.64 -14.73 9.37
N GLN A 19 -11.85 -14.25 9.09
CA GLN A 19 -12.23 -12.86 9.25
C GLN A 19 -12.20 -12.57 10.75
N GLN A 20 -11.45 -11.55 11.19
CA GLN A 20 -11.71 -10.93 12.48
C GLN A 20 -13.15 -10.37 12.45
N GLN A 21 -14.09 -11.19 12.88
CA GLN A 21 -15.50 -10.84 12.95
C GLN A 21 -15.67 -9.91 14.16
N LEU A 22 -16.06 -8.66 13.91
CA LEU A 22 -16.65 -7.81 14.95
C LEU A 22 -17.84 -8.59 15.54
N PRO A 23 -17.85 -8.95 16.84
CA PRO A 23 -18.88 -9.81 17.40
C PRO A 23 -20.28 -9.22 17.21
N GLY A 24 -21.15 -9.94 16.49
CA GLY A 24 -22.53 -9.52 16.21
C GLY A 24 -22.71 -8.51 15.07
N ALA A 25 -21.68 -8.28 14.23
CA ALA A 25 -21.78 -7.46 13.03
C ALA A 25 -22.23 -8.28 11.81
N VAL A 26 -23.08 -7.69 10.96
CA VAL A 26 -23.43 -8.24 9.64
C VAL A 26 -22.51 -7.59 8.60
N VAL A 27 -21.77 -8.40 7.83
CA VAL A 27 -20.88 -7.90 6.78
C VAL A 27 -21.65 -7.82 5.46
N ARG A 28 -21.61 -6.67 4.79
CA ARG A 28 -22.20 -6.47 3.46
C ARG A 28 -21.18 -5.92 2.47
N THR A 29 -21.26 -6.37 1.23
CA THR A 29 -20.58 -5.80 0.06
C THR A 29 -21.63 -5.39 -0.97
N PHE A 30 -21.38 -4.31 -1.71
CA PHE A 30 -22.31 -3.82 -2.74
C PHE A 30 -21.62 -3.77 -4.11
N ASP A 31 -22.24 -4.38 -5.12
CA ASP A 31 -21.73 -4.42 -6.50
C ASP A 31 -22.13 -3.18 -7.33
N THR A 32 -22.14 -1.99 -6.71
CA THR A 32 -22.48 -0.73 -7.39
C THR A 32 -21.20 0.05 -7.68
N PRO A 33 -21.03 0.68 -8.86
CA PRO A 33 -19.80 1.43 -9.20
C PRO A 33 -19.36 2.47 -8.17
N GLY A 34 -20.30 3.05 -7.41
CA GLY A 34 -20.01 4.01 -6.34
C GLY A 34 -19.42 3.42 -5.05
N PHE A 35 -19.49 2.10 -4.87
CA PHE A 35 -19.09 1.33 -3.68
C PHE A 35 -18.25 0.09 -4.01
N ALA A 36 -17.82 -0.08 -5.27
CA ALA A 36 -16.99 -1.20 -5.69
C ALA A 36 -15.70 -1.27 -4.85
N GLY A 37 -15.39 -2.45 -4.32
CA GLY A 37 -14.27 -2.66 -3.41
C GLY A 37 -14.49 -2.22 -1.96
N MET A 38 -15.70 -1.77 -1.59
CA MET A 38 -16.05 -1.41 -0.22
C MET A 38 -16.79 -2.53 0.51
N THR A 39 -16.43 -2.77 1.77
CA THR A 39 -17.11 -3.63 2.72
C THR A 39 -17.78 -2.77 3.80
N PHE A 40 -19.01 -3.09 4.15
CA PHE A 40 -19.75 -2.41 5.20
C PHE A 40 -19.97 -3.37 6.37
N TYR A 41 -19.54 -2.95 7.55
CA TYR A 41 -19.76 -3.70 8.80
C TYR A 41 -20.96 -3.11 9.50
N GLU A 42 -22.12 -3.71 9.27
CA GLU A 42 -23.36 -3.32 9.94
C GLU A 42 -23.33 -3.80 11.38
N VAL A 43 -23.16 -2.86 12.30
CA VAL A 43 -23.13 -3.12 13.73
C VAL A 43 -24.39 -2.61 14.38
N ARG A 44 -24.86 -3.33 15.40
CA ARG A 44 -25.85 -2.80 16.35
C ARG A 44 -25.09 -2.12 17.49
N ALA A 45 -25.04 -0.80 17.47
CA ALA A 45 -24.40 -0.03 18.53
C ALA A 45 -25.15 -0.19 19.86
N LYS A 46 -24.42 -0.18 20.98
CA LYS A 46 -24.99 -0.17 22.33
C LYS A 46 -25.34 1.23 22.80
N SER A 47 -24.57 2.22 22.37
CA SER A 47 -24.80 3.64 22.59
C SER A 47 -24.44 4.48 21.36
N LEU A 48 -25.15 5.60 21.16
CA LEU A 48 -24.93 6.50 20.02
C LEU A 48 -24.43 7.88 20.44
N ILE A 49 -25.00 8.48 21.50
CA ILE A 49 -24.59 9.77 22.05
C ILE A 49 -23.29 9.61 22.84
N ASN A 50 -22.21 10.25 22.41
CA ASN A 50 -20.91 10.19 23.08
C ASN A 50 -20.54 11.55 23.65
N LYS A 51 -20.13 11.61 24.92
CA LYS A 51 -19.57 12.82 25.52
C LYS A 51 -18.15 13.05 24.99
N VAL A 52 -17.82 14.29 24.64
CA VAL A 52 -16.46 14.67 24.22
C VAL A 52 -15.54 14.60 25.45
N ALA A 53 -14.39 13.93 25.34
CA ALA A 53 -13.44 13.76 26.44
C ALA A 53 -12.50 14.97 26.57
N GLY A 54 -12.24 15.42 27.81
CA GLY A 54 -11.44 16.61 28.14
C GLY A 54 -12.29 17.84 28.52
N GLU A 55 -11.67 18.88 29.11
CA GLU A 55 -12.34 20.20 29.18
C GLU A 55 -12.60 20.66 27.73
N PRO A 56 -13.82 21.11 27.38
CA PRO A 56 -14.14 21.59 26.03
C PRO A 56 -13.47 22.95 25.77
N ARG A 57 -12.13 22.98 25.76
CA ARG A 57 -11.35 24.16 25.39
C ARG A 57 -11.31 24.24 23.87
N GLY A 58 -12.25 25.00 23.33
CA GLY A 58 -12.24 25.38 21.93
C GLY A 58 -13.09 24.51 21.01
N VAL A 59 -14.14 23.83 21.49
CA VAL A 59 -15.25 23.35 20.64
C VAL A 59 -16.60 23.62 21.33
N PRO A 60 -17.63 24.09 20.62
CA PRO A 60 -18.85 24.64 21.22
C PRO A 60 -19.93 23.58 21.55
N PHE A 61 -19.55 22.31 21.68
CA PHE A 61 -20.48 21.20 21.90
C PHE A 61 -19.90 20.18 22.89
N GLU A 62 -20.79 19.57 23.69
CA GLU A 62 -20.41 18.59 24.72
C GLU A 62 -20.61 17.13 24.26
N TYR A 63 -21.46 16.92 23.25
CA TYR A 63 -21.86 15.59 22.79
C TYR A 63 -21.75 15.44 21.26
N THR A 64 -21.44 14.22 20.81
CA THR A 64 -21.34 13.88 19.40
C THR A 64 -22.05 12.57 19.05
N ILE A 65 -22.54 12.51 17.82
CA ILE A 65 -23.05 11.28 17.20
C ILE A 65 -22.27 11.03 15.90
N ASN A 66 -21.83 9.78 15.74
CA ASN A 66 -21.19 9.31 14.51
C ASN A 66 -21.89 8.03 14.06
N PRO A 67 -22.72 8.07 12.99
CA PRO A 67 -23.39 6.88 12.44
C PRO A 67 -22.44 5.97 11.66
N TYR A 68 -21.31 6.51 11.18
CA TYR A 68 -20.30 5.81 10.41
C TYR A 68 -18.92 5.85 11.09
N ARG A 69 -18.06 4.86 10.82
CA ARG A 69 -16.60 4.92 11.01
C ARG A 69 -15.90 4.45 9.72
N GLY A 70 -14.81 5.11 9.34
CA GLY A 70 -14.18 4.98 8.00
C GLY A 70 -14.67 6.07 7.02
N CYS A 71 -13.88 6.43 6.01
CA CYS A 71 -14.15 7.52 5.07
C CYS A 71 -14.05 7.06 3.61
N THR A 72 -15.11 7.18 2.82
CA THR A 72 -15.13 6.73 1.42
C THR A 72 -14.38 7.68 0.45
N HIS A 73 -13.23 8.28 0.75
CA HIS A 73 -12.71 9.43 -0.02
C HIS A 73 -11.25 9.35 -0.58
N ALA A 74 -10.57 8.20 -0.74
CA ALA A 74 -9.24 8.18 -1.41
C ALA A 74 -8.81 6.91 -2.20
N CYS A 75 -7.97 7.11 -3.24
CA CYS A 75 -7.48 6.19 -4.30
C CYS A 75 -6.30 5.26 -3.88
N SER A 76 -6.15 4.12 -4.57
CA SER A 76 -5.13 3.05 -4.31
C SER A 76 -4.33 2.63 -5.57
N TYR A 77 -3.06 2.22 -5.42
CA TYR A 77 -2.06 2.02 -6.49
C TYR A 77 -1.88 0.53 -6.88
N CYS A 78 -2.79 -0.04 -7.66
CA CYS A 78 -2.88 -1.51 -7.77
C CYS A 78 -2.28 -2.10 -9.08
N LEU A 79 -1.82 -3.36 -9.01
CA LEU A 79 -1.25 -4.20 -10.08
C LEU A 79 -2.03 -5.51 -10.24
N ALA A 80 -1.96 -6.19 -11.39
CA ALA A 80 -2.60 -7.49 -11.57
C ALA A 80 -1.99 -8.59 -10.67
N GLY A 81 -2.80 -9.56 -10.25
CA GLY A 81 -2.43 -10.51 -9.21
C GLY A 81 -1.31 -11.46 -9.56
N ASP A 82 -1.14 -11.75 -10.84
CA ASP A 82 -0.08 -12.55 -11.42
C ASP A 82 1.25 -11.78 -11.53
N THR A 83 1.26 -10.46 -11.28
CA THR A 83 2.48 -9.65 -11.35
C THR A 83 3.56 -10.18 -10.41
N PRO A 84 4.71 -10.64 -10.90
CA PRO A 84 5.76 -11.21 -10.07
C PRO A 84 6.51 -10.11 -9.29
N VAL A 85 6.65 -10.28 -7.99
CA VAL A 85 7.41 -9.39 -7.09
C VAL A 85 8.73 -10.06 -6.73
N LEU A 86 9.82 -9.28 -6.73
CA LEU A 86 11.15 -9.77 -6.38
C LEU A 86 11.27 -9.99 -4.86
N MET A 87 11.51 -11.23 -4.46
CA MET A 87 11.70 -11.65 -3.08
C MET A 87 13.12 -11.32 -2.61
N ALA A 88 13.32 -11.18 -1.30
CA ALA A 88 14.64 -10.90 -0.71
C ALA A 88 15.67 -12.00 -0.99
N ASP A 89 15.19 -13.24 -1.18
CA ASP A 89 16.01 -14.38 -1.54
C ASP A 89 16.36 -14.42 -3.04
N GLY A 90 15.84 -13.52 -3.88
CA GLY A 90 16.09 -13.49 -5.33
C GLY A 90 15.15 -14.35 -6.19
N ARG A 91 14.14 -15.01 -5.60
CA ARG A 91 13.01 -15.59 -6.35
C ARG A 91 11.97 -14.53 -6.67
N THR A 92 10.95 -14.94 -7.42
CA THR A 92 9.75 -14.14 -7.62
C THR A 92 8.53 -14.80 -6.99
N THR A 93 7.57 -14.00 -6.54
CA THR A 93 6.28 -14.48 -6.07
C THR A 93 5.19 -13.56 -6.62
N PRO A 94 4.07 -14.08 -7.17
CA PRO A 94 2.96 -13.25 -7.60
C PRO A 94 2.47 -12.35 -6.46
N ILE A 95 2.16 -11.09 -6.75
CA ILE A 95 1.67 -10.14 -5.74
C ILE A 95 0.42 -10.66 -5.02
N SER A 96 -0.45 -11.40 -5.73
CA SER A 96 -1.63 -12.08 -5.17
C SER A 96 -1.31 -13.21 -4.18
N GLN A 97 -0.07 -13.69 -4.12
CA GLN A 97 0.37 -14.78 -3.23
C GLN A 97 1.24 -14.31 -2.05
N LEU A 98 1.76 -13.08 -2.10
CA LEU A 98 2.52 -12.48 -0.99
C LEU A 98 1.74 -12.44 0.33
N ARG A 99 2.43 -12.50 1.46
CA ARG A 99 1.88 -12.43 2.81
C ARG A 99 2.53 -11.30 3.60
N VAL A 100 1.82 -10.77 4.58
CA VAL A 100 2.41 -9.83 5.54
C VAL A 100 3.56 -10.52 6.26
N GLY A 101 4.69 -9.82 6.35
CA GLY A 101 5.95 -10.35 6.88
C GLY A 101 6.88 -10.93 5.83
N ASP A 102 6.44 -11.16 4.59
CA ASP A 102 7.34 -11.65 3.53
C ASP A 102 8.46 -10.64 3.25
N ALA A 103 9.69 -11.12 3.20
CA ALA A 103 10.86 -10.32 2.86
C ALA A 103 10.98 -10.18 1.33
N ILE A 104 10.92 -8.94 0.84
CA ILE A 104 10.98 -8.59 -0.58
C ILE A 104 12.02 -7.51 -0.86
N ILE A 105 12.25 -7.22 -2.13
CA ILE A 105 13.14 -6.14 -2.55
C ILE A 105 12.35 -4.87 -2.86
N GLY A 106 12.70 -3.80 -2.16
CA GLY A 106 12.39 -2.42 -2.51
C GLY A 106 13.67 -1.64 -2.73
N THR A 107 13.63 -0.34 -2.53
CA THR A 107 14.77 0.52 -2.84
C THR A 107 14.92 1.66 -1.83
N VAL A 108 16.16 2.09 -1.60
CA VAL A 108 16.52 3.21 -0.73
C VAL A 108 17.43 4.18 -1.47
N ARG A 109 17.42 5.45 -1.06
CA ARG A 109 18.32 6.46 -1.61
C ARG A 109 19.53 6.61 -0.70
N GLU A 110 20.71 6.36 -1.26
CA GLU A 110 22.00 6.49 -0.57
C GLU A 110 22.92 7.39 -1.40
N GLY A 111 23.14 8.62 -0.90
CA GLY A 111 23.85 9.66 -1.64
C GLY A 111 23.13 10.02 -2.95
N SER A 112 23.87 10.02 -4.07
CA SER A 112 23.34 10.34 -5.40
C SER A 112 22.61 9.16 -6.08
N TYR A 113 22.69 7.95 -5.52
CA TYR A 113 22.16 6.75 -6.15
C TYR A 113 21.01 6.12 -5.35
N ARG A 114 20.07 5.49 -6.07
CA ARG A 114 19.10 4.57 -5.50
C ARG A 114 19.68 3.17 -5.51
N ARG A 115 19.50 2.40 -4.44
CA ARG A 115 20.01 1.03 -4.29
C ARG A 115 18.88 0.09 -3.91
N TYR A 116 18.99 -1.18 -4.32
CA TYR A 116 18.06 -2.22 -3.89
C TYR A 116 18.25 -2.50 -2.39
N ALA A 117 17.15 -2.65 -1.66
CA ALA A 117 17.16 -2.92 -0.23
C ALA A 117 16.11 -3.97 0.12
N VAL A 118 16.43 -4.81 1.11
CA VAL A 118 15.45 -5.72 1.70
C VAL A 118 14.45 -4.90 2.50
N THR A 119 13.17 -5.20 2.29
CA THR A 119 12.04 -4.65 3.02
C THR A 119 11.05 -5.78 3.30
N HIS A 120 10.06 -5.53 4.14
CA HIS A 120 9.02 -6.50 4.44
C HIS A 120 7.67 -5.98 3.97
N VAL A 121 6.82 -6.89 3.50
CA VAL A 121 5.40 -6.63 3.26
C VAL A 121 4.75 -6.32 4.60
N ARG A 122 4.22 -5.11 4.74
CA ARG A 122 3.53 -4.63 5.94
C ARG A 122 2.04 -4.84 5.88
N ASP A 123 1.47 -4.76 4.68
CA ASP A 123 0.05 -4.93 4.44
C ASP A 123 -0.19 -5.34 2.98
N LYS A 124 -1.36 -5.91 2.69
CA LYS A 124 -1.76 -6.39 1.36
C LYS A 124 -3.28 -6.41 1.21
N TRP A 125 -3.77 -5.95 0.06
CA TRP A 125 -5.19 -5.99 -0.28
C TRP A 125 -5.41 -6.13 -1.79
N SER A 126 -6.68 -6.28 -2.17
CA SER A 126 -7.13 -6.29 -3.56
C SER A 126 -8.34 -5.38 -3.77
N THR A 127 -8.45 -4.78 -4.95
CA THR A 127 -9.56 -3.93 -5.38
C THR A 127 -9.87 -4.19 -6.85
N VAL A 128 -11.14 -4.05 -7.25
CA VAL A 128 -11.52 -4.13 -8.67
C VAL A 128 -11.51 -2.74 -9.28
N LYS A 129 -10.77 -2.54 -10.39
CA LYS A 129 -10.61 -1.22 -11.05
C LYS A 129 -10.36 -1.37 -12.55
N PRO A 130 -10.61 -0.31 -13.35
CA PRO A 130 -10.15 -0.25 -14.73
C PRO A 130 -8.64 -0.48 -14.82
N ALA A 131 -8.27 -1.48 -15.61
CA ALA A 131 -6.88 -1.91 -15.76
C ALA A 131 -6.29 -1.44 -17.09
N TYR A 132 -5.00 -1.14 -17.06
CA TYR A 132 -4.21 -0.69 -18.19
C TYR A 132 -3.01 -1.61 -18.34
N ARG A 133 -2.72 -2.02 -19.58
CA ARG A 133 -1.48 -2.72 -19.92
C ARG A 133 -0.42 -1.70 -20.29
N VAL A 134 0.72 -1.78 -19.62
CA VAL A 134 1.93 -1.03 -19.93
C VAL A 134 2.93 -2.01 -20.51
N THR A 135 3.33 -1.79 -21.77
CA THR A 135 4.29 -2.64 -22.47
C THR A 135 5.60 -1.87 -22.63
N LEU A 136 6.72 -2.55 -22.36
CA LEU A 136 8.07 -1.98 -22.46
C LEU A 136 8.84 -2.61 -23.62
N ARG A 137 9.87 -1.90 -24.09
CA ARG A 137 10.70 -2.33 -25.24
C ARG A 137 11.41 -3.67 -25.03
N ASP A 138 11.73 -4.04 -23.80
CA ASP A 138 12.34 -5.36 -23.48
C ASP A 138 11.31 -6.50 -23.42
N GLY A 139 10.04 -6.22 -23.73
CA GLY A 139 8.95 -7.19 -23.66
C GLY A 139 8.37 -7.36 -22.26
N THR A 140 8.75 -6.52 -21.28
CA THR A 140 8.06 -6.47 -19.99
C THR A 140 6.64 -5.96 -20.18
N GLU A 141 5.67 -6.70 -19.63
CA GLU A 141 4.29 -6.25 -19.54
C GLU A 141 3.86 -6.14 -18.08
N LEU A 142 3.17 -5.05 -17.76
CA LEU A 142 2.60 -4.75 -16.45
C LEU A 142 1.14 -4.38 -16.62
N VAL A 143 0.25 -5.04 -15.89
CA VAL A 143 -1.17 -4.66 -15.82
C VAL A 143 -1.41 -3.93 -14.51
N ALA A 144 -1.88 -2.69 -14.61
CA ALA A 144 -1.95 -1.77 -13.47
C ALA A 144 -3.20 -0.88 -13.53
N SER A 145 -3.60 -0.35 -12.38
CA SER A 145 -4.61 0.72 -12.31
C SER A 145 -4.07 2.01 -12.92
N GLY A 146 -4.94 2.87 -13.46
CA GLY A 146 -4.54 4.15 -14.07
C GLY A 146 -3.82 5.10 -13.10
N ASP A 147 -4.07 4.95 -11.80
CA ASP A 147 -3.42 5.73 -10.74
C ASP A 147 -2.08 5.15 -10.30
N HIS A 148 -1.75 3.89 -10.63
CA HIS A 148 -0.49 3.26 -10.22
C HIS A 148 0.72 4.07 -10.71
N ARG A 149 1.80 4.13 -9.92
CA ARG A 149 2.99 4.90 -10.25
C ARG A 149 4.21 4.02 -10.39
N PHE A 150 4.98 4.28 -11.44
CA PHE A 150 6.27 3.67 -11.65
C PHE A 150 7.39 4.71 -11.64
N LEU A 151 8.58 4.30 -11.21
CA LEU A 151 9.74 5.17 -11.21
C LEU A 151 10.33 5.23 -12.62
N THR A 152 10.47 6.44 -13.15
CA THR A 152 11.18 6.71 -14.41
C THR A 152 12.52 7.39 -14.14
N ASP A 153 13.36 7.47 -15.16
CA ASP A 153 14.58 8.30 -15.15
C ASP A 153 14.31 9.79 -14.89
N ARG A 154 13.05 10.24 -15.05
CA ARG A 154 12.54 11.59 -14.78
C ARG A 154 11.60 11.65 -13.58
N GLY A 155 11.69 10.70 -12.65
CA GLY A 155 10.88 10.63 -11.43
C GLY A 155 9.61 9.79 -11.57
N TRP A 156 8.74 9.86 -10.57
CA TRP A 156 7.52 9.04 -10.51
C TRP A 156 6.47 9.52 -11.51
N LYS A 157 5.87 8.58 -12.26
CA LYS A 157 4.81 8.85 -13.24
C LYS A 157 3.64 7.88 -13.04
N HIS A 158 2.42 8.39 -13.14
CA HIS A 158 1.20 7.58 -13.11
C HIS A 158 1.02 6.80 -14.41
N VAL A 159 0.30 5.69 -14.40
CA VAL A 159 0.00 4.94 -15.63
C VAL A 159 -0.81 5.79 -16.61
N THR A 160 -1.84 6.50 -16.14
CA THR A 160 -2.61 7.44 -16.96
C THR A 160 -2.66 8.84 -16.38
N GLY A 161 -2.77 9.83 -17.26
CA GLY A 161 -3.03 11.22 -16.89
C GLY A 161 -4.53 11.50 -16.76
N THR A 162 -4.89 12.56 -16.05
CA THR A 162 -6.17 13.25 -16.24
C THR A 162 -6.21 13.84 -17.66
N ARG A 163 -7.37 13.77 -18.33
CA ARG A 163 -7.51 14.19 -19.75
C ARG A 163 -7.06 15.65 -19.91
N SER A 164 -6.31 15.89 -20.99
CA SER A 164 -5.73 17.11 -21.58
C SER A 164 -5.87 18.45 -20.84
N GLY A 165 -4.77 19.21 -20.77
CA GLY A 165 -4.77 20.61 -20.31
C GLY A 165 -3.68 20.89 -19.27
N PRO A 166 -3.66 22.10 -18.69
CA PRO A 166 -2.69 22.50 -17.66
C PRO A 166 -2.79 21.70 -16.34
N GLU A 167 -3.83 20.88 -16.18
CA GLU A 167 -4.09 20.01 -15.01
C GLU A 167 -3.58 18.56 -15.22
N GLN A 168 -2.78 18.31 -16.26
CA GLN A 168 -2.29 16.99 -16.60
C GLN A 168 -1.21 16.53 -15.60
N ARG A 169 -1.58 15.60 -14.71
CA ARG A 169 -0.61 14.99 -13.79
C ARG A 169 0.53 14.29 -14.55
N PRO A 170 1.75 14.21 -13.99
CA PRO A 170 2.82 13.43 -14.57
C PRO A 170 2.40 11.97 -14.74
N HIS A 171 2.30 11.55 -15.99
CA HIS A 171 1.88 10.21 -16.39
C HIS A 171 2.85 9.65 -17.41
N LEU A 172 2.76 8.34 -17.63
CA LEU A 172 3.58 7.64 -18.59
C LEU A 172 3.21 8.08 -20.01
N THR A 173 4.23 8.30 -20.80
CA THR A 173 4.15 8.42 -22.27
C THR A 173 5.19 7.50 -22.88
N THR A 174 5.10 7.25 -24.19
CA THR A 174 6.08 6.44 -24.93
C THR A 174 7.50 7.06 -24.93
N GLY A 175 7.63 8.32 -24.52
CA GLY A 175 8.91 8.99 -24.31
C GLY A 175 9.54 8.74 -22.92
N ASN A 176 8.92 7.92 -22.06
CA ASN A 176 9.43 7.63 -20.72
C ASN A 176 10.21 6.31 -20.68
N LYS A 177 11.23 6.30 -19.82
CA LYS A 177 12.04 5.12 -19.52
C LYS A 177 11.93 4.78 -18.04
N LEU A 178 11.48 3.57 -17.76
CA LEU A 178 11.31 3.07 -16.41
C LEU A 178 12.63 2.61 -15.80
N MET A 179 12.68 2.59 -14.47
CA MET A 179 13.86 2.20 -13.71
C MET A 179 13.65 0.79 -13.14
N GLY A 180 14.67 -0.06 -13.26
CA GLY A 180 14.61 -1.42 -12.76
C GLY A 180 15.59 -2.36 -13.46
N THR A 181 15.33 -3.66 -13.33
CA THR A 181 16.12 -4.76 -13.88
C THR A 181 15.56 -5.30 -15.20
N GLY A 182 14.30 -4.99 -15.53
CA GLY A 182 13.61 -5.57 -16.68
C GLY A 182 13.04 -6.96 -16.41
N ARG A 183 12.35 -7.50 -17.43
CA ARG A 183 11.48 -8.69 -17.33
C ARG A 183 12.09 -9.82 -16.51
N PHE A 184 11.30 -10.36 -15.57
CA PHE A 184 11.70 -11.57 -14.85
C PHE A 184 11.51 -12.82 -15.73
N ALA A 185 12.48 -13.73 -15.69
CA ALA A 185 12.38 -15.02 -16.36
C ALA A 185 11.45 -15.97 -15.60
N GLU A 186 10.88 -16.93 -16.33
CA GLU A 186 10.06 -18.00 -15.76
C GLU A 186 10.92 -18.95 -14.92
N GLN A 187 10.41 -19.31 -13.75
CA GLN A 187 11.07 -20.25 -12.84
C GLN A 187 11.04 -21.69 -13.38
N PRO A 188 12.00 -22.56 -13.00
CA PRO A 188 11.96 -23.97 -13.38
C PRO A 188 10.71 -24.65 -12.82
N LYS A 189 10.27 -25.73 -13.48
CA LYS A 189 9.11 -26.53 -13.05
C LYS A 189 9.45 -27.50 -11.92
N GLU A 190 10.73 -27.60 -11.57
CA GLU A 190 11.29 -28.61 -10.67
C GLU A 190 10.89 -30.05 -11.07
N SER A 191 10.89 -30.34 -12.38
CA SER A 191 10.58 -31.66 -12.91
C SER A 191 11.61 -32.72 -12.46
N PRO A 192 11.32 -34.03 -12.59
CA PRO A 192 12.30 -35.08 -12.36
C PRO A 192 13.63 -34.85 -13.11
N GLU A 193 13.56 -34.32 -14.33
CA GLU A 193 14.71 -34.00 -15.18
C GLU A 193 15.54 -32.84 -14.59
N TYR A 194 14.88 -31.78 -14.09
CA TYR A 194 15.55 -30.72 -13.35
C TYR A 194 16.29 -31.27 -12.13
N ARG A 195 15.63 -32.10 -11.32
CA ARG A 195 16.23 -32.69 -10.11
C ARG A 195 17.42 -33.57 -10.46
N ARG A 196 17.31 -34.36 -11.52
CA ARG A 196 18.42 -35.18 -12.04
C ARG A 196 19.58 -34.33 -12.52
N GLY A 197 19.32 -33.24 -13.25
CA GLY A 197 20.36 -32.29 -13.67
C GLY A 197 21.09 -31.67 -12.47
N TYR A 198 20.34 -31.22 -11.46
CA TYR A 198 20.89 -30.68 -10.21
C TYR A 198 21.78 -31.71 -9.49
N LEU A 199 21.28 -32.93 -9.33
CA LEU A 199 22.03 -34.02 -8.70
C LEU A 199 23.28 -34.38 -9.49
N HIS A 200 23.21 -34.44 -10.82
CA HIS A 200 24.38 -34.72 -11.67
C HIS A 200 25.51 -33.68 -11.46
N ALA A 201 25.18 -32.42 -11.22
CA ALA A 201 26.19 -31.39 -10.96
C ALA A 201 26.78 -31.46 -9.54
N VAL A 202 25.98 -31.83 -8.54
CA VAL A 202 26.35 -31.79 -7.12
C VAL A 202 26.96 -33.09 -6.61
N LEU A 203 26.46 -34.25 -7.07
CA LEU A 203 26.92 -35.56 -6.65
C LEU A 203 28.29 -35.83 -7.29
N ARG A 204 29.35 -35.38 -6.62
CA ARG A 204 30.72 -35.72 -6.98
C ARG A 204 31.13 -36.91 -6.12
N PRO A 205 31.32 -38.11 -6.69
CA PRO A 205 31.96 -39.17 -5.93
C PRO A 205 33.37 -38.70 -5.55
N GLU A 206 33.69 -38.68 -4.26
CA GLU A 206 35.09 -38.53 -3.84
C GLU A 206 35.91 -39.64 -4.51
N PRO A 207 37.10 -39.38 -5.07
CA PRO A 207 37.88 -40.36 -5.85
C PRO A 207 38.26 -41.66 -5.10
N ASP A 208 37.93 -41.78 -3.81
CA ASP A 208 38.28 -42.89 -2.93
C ASP A 208 37.01 -43.59 -2.36
N THR A 209 36.13 -44.04 -3.26
CA THR A 209 34.80 -44.61 -2.96
C THR A 209 34.82 -46.04 -2.42
N GLY A 210 35.94 -46.54 -1.91
CA GLY A 210 35.92 -47.79 -1.15
C GLY A 210 36.90 -47.84 0.00
N TYR A 211 36.47 -48.40 1.14
CA TYR A 211 37.40 -48.86 2.16
C TYR A 211 37.73 -50.33 1.87
N ARG A 212 39.01 -50.68 1.88
CA ARG A 212 39.44 -52.08 1.80
C ARG A 212 39.23 -52.73 3.16
N ASP A 213 38.34 -53.71 3.21
CA ASP A 213 38.32 -54.67 4.29
C ASP A 213 39.12 -55.93 3.87
N PRO A 214 39.32 -56.92 4.76
CA PRO A 214 40.03 -58.16 4.43
C PRO A 214 39.39 -59.01 3.31
N TYR A 215 38.17 -58.68 2.88
CA TYR A 215 37.35 -59.43 1.94
C TYR A 215 37.13 -58.70 0.60
N GLY A 216 37.48 -57.40 0.49
CA GLY A 216 37.45 -56.64 -0.75
C GLY A 216 37.25 -55.14 -0.57
N THR A 217 36.95 -54.46 -1.69
CA THR A 217 36.62 -53.03 -1.70
C THR A 217 35.12 -52.84 -1.45
N VAL A 218 34.74 -52.28 -0.30
CA VAL A 218 33.33 -51.98 0.02
C VAL A 218 32.95 -50.64 -0.60
N PRO A 219 32.00 -50.57 -1.55
CA PRO A 219 31.64 -49.33 -2.20
C PRO A 219 30.88 -48.41 -1.23
N ARG A 220 31.20 -47.11 -1.26
CA ARG A 220 30.57 -46.08 -0.42
C ARG A 220 30.33 -44.80 -1.21
N PHE A 221 29.26 -44.10 -0.86
CA PHE A 221 29.03 -42.73 -1.30
C PHE A 221 29.18 -41.77 -0.12
N ARG A 222 29.89 -40.66 -0.34
CA ARG A 222 30.05 -39.56 0.60
C ARG A 222 29.98 -38.23 -0.13
N LEU A 223 29.24 -37.29 0.42
CA LEU A 223 29.21 -35.89 0.01
C LEU A 223 29.33 -35.04 1.26
N ALA A 224 30.30 -34.13 1.32
CA ALA A 224 30.43 -33.17 2.41
C ALA A 224 30.40 -31.74 1.85
N SER A 225 29.63 -30.86 2.49
CA SER A 225 29.58 -29.45 2.10
C SER A 225 29.48 -28.56 3.35
N ALA A 226 30.08 -27.37 3.27
CA ALA A 226 29.86 -26.34 4.26
C ALA A 226 28.54 -25.58 4.05
N GLU A 227 27.84 -25.83 2.94
CA GLU A 227 26.59 -25.15 2.59
C GLU A 227 25.35 -25.99 2.93
N PRO A 228 24.64 -25.66 4.04
CA PRO A 228 23.52 -26.47 4.51
C PRO A 228 22.33 -26.47 3.54
N GLN A 229 22.12 -25.37 2.80
CA GLN A 229 21.03 -25.26 1.81
C GLN A 229 21.24 -26.21 0.62
N LEU A 230 22.48 -26.35 0.15
CA LEU A 230 22.83 -27.33 -0.87
C LEU A 230 22.55 -28.74 -0.36
N LEU A 231 23.04 -29.09 0.83
CA LEU A 231 22.84 -30.42 1.41
C LEU A 231 21.35 -30.73 1.59
N SER A 232 20.58 -29.80 2.16
CA SER A 232 19.14 -29.98 2.36
C SER A 232 18.39 -30.26 1.06
N ARG A 233 18.72 -29.54 -0.02
CA ARG A 233 18.10 -29.77 -1.34
C ARG A 233 18.53 -31.10 -1.95
N THR A 234 19.82 -31.44 -1.85
CA THR A 234 20.34 -32.73 -2.30
C THR A 234 19.70 -33.90 -1.57
N ILE A 235 19.51 -33.83 -0.24
CA ILE A 235 18.79 -34.86 0.54
C ILE A 235 17.37 -35.02 0.03
N GLY A 236 16.66 -33.92 -0.20
CA GLY A 236 15.30 -33.92 -0.74
C GLY A 236 15.22 -34.68 -2.07
N TYR A 237 16.04 -34.30 -3.04
CA TYR A 237 16.05 -34.91 -4.36
C TYR A 237 16.52 -36.37 -4.37
N LEU A 238 17.51 -36.73 -3.55
CA LEU A 238 17.91 -38.12 -3.37
C LEU A 238 16.77 -38.97 -2.77
N ARG A 239 16.08 -38.47 -1.74
CA ARG A 239 14.95 -39.15 -1.10
C ARG A 239 13.81 -39.37 -2.09
N GLU A 240 13.46 -38.37 -2.89
CA GLU A 240 12.43 -38.47 -3.94
C GLU A 240 12.81 -39.47 -5.03
N SER A 241 14.11 -39.63 -5.29
CA SER A 241 14.66 -40.64 -6.21
C SER A 241 14.80 -42.03 -5.56
N GLY A 242 14.34 -42.21 -4.32
CA GLY A 242 14.37 -43.49 -3.60
C GLY A 242 15.72 -43.86 -2.97
N VAL A 243 16.67 -42.92 -2.94
CA VAL A 243 18.00 -43.08 -2.35
C VAL A 243 17.96 -42.69 -0.88
N HIS A 244 18.33 -43.61 0.00
CA HIS A 244 18.44 -43.34 1.43
C HIS A 244 19.87 -42.95 1.80
N THR A 245 20.01 -41.85 2.54
CA THR A 245 21.31 -41.36 3.03
C THR A 245 21.23 -41.10 4.54
N ALA A 246 22.35 -41.30 5.22
CA ALA A 246 22.56 -40.93 6.61
C ALA A 246 23.44 -39.69 6.68
N GLU A 247 23.12 -38.77 7.60
CA GLU A 247 24.00 -37.64 7.90
C GLU A 247 25.23 -38.12 8.69
N TYR A 248 26.36 -37.46 8.46
CA TYR A 248 27.59 -37.63 9.23
C TYR A 248 28.36 -36.32 9.32
N THR A 249 29.18 -36.16 10.36
CA THR A 249 30.07 -35.01 10.52
C THR A 249 31.50 -35.49 10.23
N PRO A 250 32.14 -35.08 9.11
CA PRO A 250 33.55 -35.34 8.88
C PRO A 250 34.44 -34.69 9.96
N LEU A 251 35.74 -35.02 9.97
CA LEU A 251 36.70 -34.30 10.81
C LEU A 251 36.80 -32.84 10.34
N GLY A 252 36.21 -31.91 11.10
CA GLY A 252 35.97 -30.52 10.70
C GLY A 252 34.47 -30.28 10.58
N GLN A 253 33.97 -29.15 11.10
CA GLN A 253 32.55 -28.83 11.37
C GLN A 253 31.58 -28.80 10.14
N ARG A 254 31.81 -29.57 9.08
CA ARG A 254 30.94 -29.72 7.93
C ARG A 254 29.88 -30.78 8.20
N THR A 255 28.71 -30.65 7.60
CA THR A 255 27.72 -31.73 7.55
C THR A 255 27.94 -32.49 6.25
N GLY A 256 27.77 -33.81 6.28
CA GLY A 256 27.91 -34.67 5.12
C GLY A 256 26.83 -35.73 5.05
N LEU A 257 26.68 -36.32 3.87
CA LEU A 257 25.75 -37.39 3.56
C LEU A 257 26.51 -38.63 3.15
N ARG A 258 26.09 -39.78 3.65
CA ARG A 258 26.70 -41.08 3.29
C ARG A 258 25.64 -42.15 3.05
N THR A 259 25.96 -43.08 2.17
CA THR A 259 25.27 -44.38 2.09
C THR A 259 26.27 -45.48 1.73
N TYR A 260 25.98 -46.67 2.22
CA TYR A 260 26.74 -47.90 2.00
C TYR A 260 25.87 -48.99 1.38
N ALA A 261 24.56 -48.75 1.23
CA ALA A 261 23.63 -49.75 0.72
C ALA A 261 23.80 -49.89 -0.80
N ARG A 262 24.03 -51.12 -1.27
CA ARG A 262 24.30 -51.38 -2.69
C ARG A 262 23.21 -50.83 -3.61
N ARG A 263 21.93 -51.03 -3.24
CA ARG A 263 20.76 -50.47 -3.95
C ARG A 263 20.85 -48.96 -4.14
N ASP A 264 21.21 -48.23 -3.08
CA ASP A 264 21.30 -46.77 -3.12
C ASP A 264 22.48 -46.30 -3.99
N LEU A 265 23.60 -47.03 -3.95
CA LEU A 265 24.77 -46.77 -4.78
C LEU A 265 24.49 -47.02 -6.27
N ASP A 266 23.76 -48.08 -6.59
CA ASP A 266 23.34 -48.37 -7.98
C ASP A 266 22.38 -47.27 -8.49
N LEU A 267 21.44 -46.81 -7.66
CA LEU A 267 20.54 -45.68 -7.99
C LEU A 267 21.31 -44.36 -8.19
N ILE A 268 22.29 -44.05 -7.33
CA ILE A 268 23.17 -42.90 -7.52
C ILE A 268 23.93 -43.01 -8.85
N GLY A 269 24.41 -44.22 -9.20
CA GLY A 269 25.04 -44.47 -10.48
C GLY A 269 24.13 -44.13 -11.67
N VAL A 270 22.85 -44.51 -11.62
CA VAL A 270 21.86 -44.15 -12.65
C VAL A 270 21.65 -42.63 -12.71
N LEU A 271 21.59 -41.94 -11.57
CA LEU A 271 21.41 -40.49 -11.52
C LEU A 271 22.61 -39.72 -12.10
N LEU A 272 23.82 -40.26 -11.97
CA LEU A 272 25.06 -39.70 -12.53
C LEU A 272 25.23 -39.96 -14.02
N GLN A 273 24.47 -40.87 -14.61
CA GLN A 273 24.54 -41.09 -16.06
C GLN A 273 24.02 -39.86 -16.81
N ARG A 274 24.86 -39.35 -17.70
CA ARG A 274 24.47 -38.29 -18.63
C ARG A 274 23.36 -38.80 -19.56
N PRO A 275 22.22 -38.09 -19.68
CA PRO A 275 21.16 -38.48 -20.61
C PRO A 275 21.62 -38.29 -22.07
N GLU A 276 21.13 -39.14 -22.96
CA GLU A 276 21.37 -39.06 -24.41
C GLU A 276 20.75 -37.79 -25.01
N GLU A 277 19.52 -37.44 -24.57
CA GLU A 277 18.84 -36.18 -24.90
C GLU A 277 18.67 -35.34 -23.63
N ARG A 278 19.18 -34.10 -23.66
CA ARG A 278 19.01 -33.13 -22.57
C ARG A 278 17.87 -32.18 -22.93
N ASP A 279 16.87 -32.11 -22.08
CA ASP A 279 15.84 -31.09 -22.18
C ASP A 279 16.25 -29.80 -21.43
N ALA A 280 15.46 -28.75 -21.61
CA ALA A 280 15.73 -27.47 -20.97
C ALA A 280 15.62 -27.55 -19.43
N GLU A 281 14.78 -28.41 -18.86
CA GLU A 281 14.66 -28.54 -17.41
C GLU A 281 15.91 -29.18 -16.81
N TRP A 282 16.47 -30.21 -17.46
CA TRP A 282 17.74 -30.80 -17.05
C TRP A 282 18.87 -29.77 -17.07
N ASP A 283 19.01 -28.98 -18.14
CA ASP A 283 20.07 -27.96 -18.23
C ASP A 283 19.87 -26.85 -17.16
N LYS A 284 18.63 -26.47 -16.82
CA LYS A 284 18.34 -25.54 -15.71
C LYS A 284 18.81 -26.10 -14.37
N GLY A 285 18.46 -27.36 -14.09
CA GLY A 285 18.85 -28.05 -12.85
C GLY A 285 20.36 -28.22 -12.75
N PHE A 286 21.01 -28.61 -13.85
CA PHE A 286 22.45 -28.74 -13.95
C PHE A 286 23.17 -27.43 -13.63
N LEU A 287 22.75 -26.31 -14.24
CA LEU A 287 23.32 -24.99 -13.95
C LEU A 287 23.11 -24.55 -12.50
N ALA A 288 21.95 -24.86 -11.91
CA ALA A 288 21.67 -24.57 -10.50
C ALA A 288 22.62 -25.33 -9.57
N GLY A 289 22.78 -26.63 -9.80
CA GLY A 289 23.67 -27.48 -9.02
C GLY A 289 25.14 -27.09 -9.16
N VAL A 290 25.59 -26.73 -10.37
CA VAL A 290 26.93 -26.19 -10.62
C VAL A 290 27.15 -24.91 -9.80
N PHE A 291 26.18 -23.99 -9.82
CA PHE A 291 26.30 -22.72 -9.11
C PHE A 291 26.27 -22.89 -7.58
N ASP A 292 25.48 -23.83 -7.05
CA ASP A 292 25.46 -24.10 -5.61
C ASP A 292 26.75 -24.79 -5.15
N ALA A 293 27.32 -25.69 -5.97
CA ALA A 293 28.56 -26.39 -5.64
C ALA A 293 29.81 -25.50 -5.76
N GLU A 294 29.94 -24.73 -6.85
CA GLU A 294 31.17 -24.03 -7.25
C GLU A 294 30.99 -22.53 -7.53
N GLY A 295 29.74 -22.06 -7.51
CA GLY A 295 29.41 -20.69 -7.87
C GLY A 295 29.60 -19.69 -6.74
N SER A 296 29.85 -18.45 -7.13
CA SER A 296 29.89 -17.30 -6.24
C SER A 296 29.22 -16.09 -6.90
N HIS A 297 28.61 -15.25 -6.08
CA HIS A 297 28.11 -13.94 -6.50
C HIS A 297 28.48 -12.92 -5.44
N THR A 298 29.51 -12.12 -5.71
CA THR A 298 30.06 -11.17 -4.75
C THR A 298 30.40 -9.88 -5.48
N GLN A 299 30.04 -8.73 -4.88
CA GLN A 299 30.21 -7.41 -5.50
C GLN A 299 29.62 -7.30 -6.92
N GLY A 300 28.53 -8.02 -7.20
CA GLY A 300 27.88 -8.02 -8.51
C GLY A 300 28.60 -8.83 -9.59
N LEU A 301 29.59 -9.66 -9.23
CA LEU A 301 30.29 -10.59 -10.12
C LEU A 301 29.76 -12.01 -9.88
N TRP A 302 29.09 -12.58 -10.88
CA TRP A 302 28.70 -13.98 -10.90
C TRP A 302 29.85 -14.78 -11.51
N ARG A 303 30.34 -15.81 -10.81
CA ARG A 303 31.43 -16.66 -11.28
C ARG A 303 31.22 -18.11 -10.86
N VAL A 304 31.67 -19.02 -11.71
CA VAL A 304 31.85 -20.44 -11.37
C VAL A 304 33.33 -20.77 -11.58
N VAL A 305 33.93 -21.50 -10.64
CA VAL A 305 35.30 -22.00 -10.76
C VAL A 305 35.24 -23.51 -10.73
N HIS A 306 35.53 -24.13 -11.87
CA HIS A 306 35.45 -25.57 -12.00
C HIS A 306 36.71 -26.23 -11.46
N THR A 307 36.55 -27.14 -10.50
CA THR A 307 37.62 -28.06 -10.07
C THR A 307 37.68 -29.31 -10.92
N ASP A 308 36.60 -29.61 -11.64
CA ASP A 308 36.48 -30.75 -12.56
C ASP A 308 36.43 -30.26 -14.02
N PRO A 309 37.44 -30.57 -14.84
CA PRO A 309 37.45 -30.22 -16.26
C PRO A 309 36.26 -30.77 -17.05
N GLU A 310 35.67 -31.90 -16.65
CA GLU A 310 34.57 -32.54 -17.39
C GLU A 310 33.28 -31.71 -17.35
N LEU A 311 33.11 -30.84 -16.36
CA LEU A 311 31.93 -29.99 -16.20
C LEU A 311 31.99 -28.71 -17.05
N VAL A 312 33.17 -28.31 -17.52
CA VAL A 312 33.39 -27.02 -18.18
C VAL A 312 32.57 -26.90 -19.48
N GLU A 313 32.70 -27.85 -20.40
CA GLU A 313 31.98 -27.81 -21.67
C GLU A 313 30.46 -28.00 -21.52
N PRO A 314 29.96 -28.92 -20.67
CA PRO A 314 28.53 -28.98 -20.34
C PRO A 314 27.98 -27.66 -19.81
N THR A 315 28.68 -26.99 -18.89
CA THR A 315 28.26 -25.69 -18.35
C THR A 315 28.26 -24.61 -19.43
N ARG A 316 29.27 -24.56 -20.30
CA ARG A 316 29.31 -23.64 -21.45
C ARG A 316 28.15 -23.89 -22.41
N ALA A 317 27.88 -25.15 -22.74
CA ALA A 317 26.80 -25.53 -23.64
C ALA A 317 25.42 -25.12 -23.07
N ALA A 318 25.17 -25.40 -21.79
CA ALA A 318 23.92 -25.02 -21.14
C ALA A 318 23.75 -23.49 -21.07
N LEU A 319 24.81 -22.74 -20.72
CA LEU A 319 24.78 -21.27 -20.71
C LEU A 319 24.48 -20.69 -22.10
N ARG A 320 25.13 -21.20 -23.16
CA ARG A 320 24.85 -20.80 -24.55
C ARG A 320 23.43 -21.16 -24.99
N GLY A 321 22.93 -22.33 -24.57
CA GLY A 321 21.57 -22.79 -24.86
C GLY A 321 20.49 -21.83 -24.36
N PHE A 322 20.74 -21.16 -23.24
CA PHE A 322 19.87 -20.11 -22.69
C PHE A 322 20.28 -18.68 -23.08
N GLY A 323 21.21 -18.53 -24.05
CA GLY A 323 21.64 -17.24 -24.58
C GLY A 323 22.37 -16.36 -23.56
N PHE A 324 23.09 -16.94 -22.61
CA PHE A 324 23.94 -16.18 -21.69
C PHE A 324 25.28 -15.87 -22.32
N ASP A 325 25.69 -14.60 -22.23
CA ASP A 325 27.05 -14.18 -22.55
C ASP A 325 27.99 -14.39 -21.36
N PHE A 326 29.13 -15.02 -21.59
CA PHE A 326 30.13 -15.26 -20.56
C PHE A 326 31.55 -15.23 -21.13
N VAL A 327 32.52 -15.00 -20.26
CA VAL A 327 33.95 -15.12 -20.58
C VAL A 327 34.58 -16.23 -19.76
N VAL A 328 35.61 -16.84 -20.34
CA VAL A 328 36.48 -17.81 -19.68
C VAL A 328 37.73 -17.07 -19.24
N GLU A 329 38.00 -17.04 -17.95
CA GLU A 329 39.21 -16.48 -17.37
C GLU A 329 40.16 -17.63 -17.01
N ASP A 330 41.30 -17.69 -17.71
CA ASP A 330 42.43 -18.52 -17.33
C ASP A 330 43.24 -17.76 -16.27
N ARG A 331 43.23 -18.26 -15.03
CA ARG A 331 43.88 -17.57 -13.91
C ARG A 331 45.39 -17.80 -13.85
N ARG A 332 46.00 -18.56 -14.78
CA ARG A 332 47.41 -18.99 -14.70
C ARG A 332 47.75 -19.55 -13.31
N ASP A 333 46.81 -20.27 -12.73
CA ASP A 333 46.97 -20.94 -11.43
C ASP A 333 47.73 -22.27 -11.67
N PRO A 334 48.73 -22.67 -10.85
CA PRO A 334 49.48 -23.92 -11.04
C PRO A 334 48.63 -25.21 -11.13
N ILE A 335 47.34 -25.15 -10.79
CA ILE A 335 46.39 -26.27 -10.80
C ILE A 335 45.49 -26.30 -12.07
N GLY A 336 45.54 -25.27 -12.93
CA GLY A 336 44.80 -25.25 -14.21
C GLY A 336 43.28 -25.03 -14.11
N LEU A 337 42.80 -24.42 -13.03
CA LEU A 337 41.37 -24.17 -12.80
C LEU A 337 40.80 -23.14 -13.78
N LEU A 338 39.68 -23.48 -14.43
CA LEU A 338 38.95 -22.59 -15.35
C LEU A 338 37.83 -21.83 -14.64
N SER A 339 37.81 -20.51 -14.77
CA SER A 339 36.75 -19.66 -14.23
C SER A 339 35.83 -19.13 -15.33
N LEU A 340 34.52 -19.33 -15.16
CA LEU A 340 33.48 -18.75 -16.01
C LEU A 340 32.89 -17.52 -15.32
N ARG A 341 32.77 -16.40 -16.05
CA ARG A 341 32.13 -15.17 -15.57
C ARG A 341 31.02 -14.72 -16.50
N LEU A 342 29.82 -14.53 -15.95
CA LEU A 342 28.66 -14.02 -16.68
C LEU A 342 28.83 -12.52 -16.98
N LEU A 343 28.48 -12.12 -18.21
CA LEU A 343 28.40 -10.72 -18.63
C LEU A 343 26.99 -10.15 -18.41
N GLY A 344 26.76 -8.87 -18.77
CA GLY A 344 25.41 -8.28 -18.79
C GLY A 344 24.82 -7.76 -17.46
N GLY A 345 25.66 -7.57 -16.43
CA GLY A 345 25.25 -6.81 -15.23
C GLY A 345 24.24 -7.52 -14.33
N LEU A 346 23.42 -6.79 -13.59
CA LEU A 346 22.41 -7.35 -12.68
C LEU A 346 21.24 -8.05 -13.41
N PRO A 347 20.69 -7.53 -14.52
CA PRO A 347 19.59 -8.17 -15.25
C PRO A 347 19.88 -9.61 -15.64
N GLU A 348 21.05 -9.86 -16.25
CA GLU A 348 21.47 -11.20 -16.65
C GLU A 348 21.66 -12.16 -15.47
N LYS A 349 22.12 -11.64 -14.33
CA LYS A 349 22.28 -12.44 -13.10
C LYS A 349 20.94 -12.83 -12.50
N LEU A 350 19.98 -11.90 -12.45
CA LEU A 350 18.61 -12.21 -12.04
C LEU A 350 17.95 -13.17 -13.03
N ARG A 351 18.18 -13.01 -14.34
CA ARG A 351 17.72 -13.96 -15.35
C ARG A 351 18.24 -15.36 -15.07
N PHE A 352 19.54 -15.50 -14.76
CA PHE A 352 20.12 -16.77 -14.34
C PHE A 352 19.46 -17.33 -13.07
N PHE A 353 19.31 -16.51 -12.01
CA PHE A 353 18.72 -16.97 -10.75
C PHE A 353 17.25 -17.38 -10.89
N HIS A 354 16.45 -16.64 -11.65
CA HIS A 354 15.05 -16.99 -11.89
C HIS A 354 14.94 -18.26 -12.74
N LEU A 355 15.74 -18.36 -13.81
CA LEU A 355 15.69 -19.49 -14.74
C LEU A 355 16.14 -20.81 -14.10
N THR A 356 17.14 -20.76 -13.22
CA THR A 356 17.78 -21.96 -12.66
C THR A 356 17.36 -22.24 -11.21
N ASP A 357 16.91 -21.24 -10.45
CA ASP A 357 16.60 -21.31 -9.02
C ASP A 357 17.66 -22.04 -8.17
N PRO A 358 18.89 -21.53 -8.02
CA PRO A 358 19.88 -22.16 -7.14
C PRO A 358 19.43 -22.15 -5.66
N ALA A 359 19.75 -23.20 -4.91
CA ALA A 359 19.37 -23.39 -3.51
C ALA A 359 20.01 -22.37 -2.56
N VAL A 360 21.24 -21.95 -2.84
CA VAL A 360 22.03 -21.13 -1.91
C VAL A 360 21.61 -19.66 -1.98
N THR A 361 20.60 -19.30 -1.19
CA THR A 361 19.92 -17.99 -1.27
C THR A 361 20.83 -16.79 -1.01
N LYS A 362 21.84 -16.93 -0.13
CA LYS A 362 22.81 -15.86 0.15
C LYS A 362 23.63 -15.44 -1.08
N ARG A 363 23.74 -16.30 -2.10
CA ARG A 363 24.43 -16.00 -3.37
C ARG A 363 23.50 -15.32 -4.39
N ARG A 364 22.21 -15.15 -4.09
CA ARG A 364 21.21 -14.57 -5.01
C ARG A 364 20.84 -13.13 -4.65
N THR A 365 21.33 -12.61 -3.53
CA THR A 365 20.98 -11.27 -3.04
C THR A 365 21.37 -10.18 -4.03
N VAL A 366 20.50 -9.17 -4.14
CA VAL A 366 20.71 -7.95 -4.92
C VAL A 366 20.86 -6.72 -4.03
N GLN A 367 20.84 -6.90 -2.71
CA GLN A 367 20.91 -5.82 -1.74
C GLN A 367 22.17 -4.97 -1.94
N GLY A 368 22.01 -3.65 -1.85
CA GLY A 368 23.09 -2.68 -1.98
C GLY A 368 23.51 -2.40 -3.43
N VAL A 369 23.03 -3.15 -4.43
CA VAL A 369 23.33 -2.86 -5.83
C VAL A 369 22.65 -1.56 -6.26
N ALA A 370 23.41 -0.67 -6.90
CA ALA A 370 22.88 0.59 -7.41
C ALA A 370 21.97 0.36 -8.63
N ILE A 371 20.83 1.03 -8.65
CA ILE A 371 19.90 1.00 -9.78
C ILE A 371 20.47 1.90 -10.87
N LYS A 372 20.81 1.28 -12.00
CA LYS A 372 21.33 1.97 -13.19
C LYS A 372 20.27 1.90 -14.28
N GLY A 373 20.04 3.01 -14.98
CA GLY A 373 19.16 3.05 -16.16
C GLY A 373 19.77 2.38 -17.40
N ALA A 374 20.52 1.29 -17.25
CA ALA A 374 21.22 0.63 -18.36
C ALA A 374 20.27 -0.23 -19.21
N VAL A 375 19.20 -0.76 -18.61
CA VAL A 375 18.22 -1.60 -19.29
C VAL A 375 17.29 -0.73 -20.17
N PRO A 376 16.99 -1.13 -21.42
CA PRO A 376 16.18 -0.33 -22.33
C PRO A 376 14.66 -0.37 -22.03
N LEU A 377 14.26 -0.03 -20.81
CA LEU A 377 12.87 -0.06 -20.32
C LEU A 377 12.00 1.13 -20.81
N HIS A 378 12.07 1.45 -22.09
CA HIS A 378 11.22 2.48 -22.68
C HIS A 378 9.78 1.99 -22.80
N VAL A 379 8.82 2.81 -22.41
CA VAL A 379 7.39 2.53 -22.62
C VAL A 379 7.10 2.50 -24.11
N THR A 380 6.52 1.41 -24.61
CA THR A 380 6.11 1.26 -26.01
C THR A 380 4.62 1.49 -26.19
N SER A 381 3.79 1.00 -25.26
CA SER A 381 2.35 1.27 -25.26
C SER A 381 1.75 1.32 -23.86
N ILE A 382 0.62 2.02 -23.75
CA ILE A 382 -0.23 2.12 -22.56
C ILE A 382 -1.66 1.97 -23.05
N GLU A 383 -2.26 0.83 -22.80
CA GLU A 383 -3.54 0.45 -23.40
C GLU A 383 -4.59 0.18 -22.32
N PRO A 384 -5.77 0.82 -22.35
CA PRO A 384 -6.86 0.40 -21.49
C PRO A 384 -7.31 -1.00 -21.89
N LEU A 385 -7.45 -1.91 -20.93
CA LEU A 385 -7.96 -3.26 -21.19
C LEU A 385 -9.47 -3.28 -21.44
N GLY A 386 -10.17 -2.17 -21.19
CA GLY A 386 -11.63 -2.07 -21.35
C GLY A 386 -12.43 -2.87 -20.32
N LEU A 387 -11.76 -3.43 -19.31
CA LEU A 387 -12.33 -4.28 -18.27
C LEU A 387 -11.86 -3.80 -16.90
N GLU A 388 -12.70 -4.01 -15.90
CA GLU A 388 -12.27 -3.90 -14.50
C GLU A 388 -11.74 -5.26 -14.04
N LEU A 389 -10.54 -5.28 -13.47
CA LEU A 389 -9.89 -6.50 -12.98
C LEU A 389 -9.68 -6.39 -11.47
N PRO A 390 -9.69 -7.52 -10.74
CA PRO A 390 -9.10 -7.54 -9.42
C PRO A 390 -7.61 -7.19 -9.56
N LEU A 391 -7.18 -6.18 -8.83
CA LEU A 391 -5.81 -5.69 -8.77
C LEU A 391 -5.39 -5.67 -7.31
N TRP A 392 -4.13 -5.97 -7.04
CA TRP A 392 -3.52 -6.07 -5.73
C TRP A 392 -2.55 -4.94 -5.49
N ASP A 393 -2.39 -4.57 -4.24
CA ASP A 393 -1.35 -3.65 -3.80
C ASP A 393 -0.83 -4.12 -2.44
N ILE A 394 0.36 -3.67 -2.10
CA ILE A 394 1.06 -4.02 -0.87
C ILE A 394 1.64 -2.75 -0.26
N THR A 395 1.77 -2.72 1.06
CA THR A 395 2.57 -1.72 1.76
C THR A 395 3.92 -2.34 2.09
N THR A 396 5.01 -1.59 1.95
CA THR A 396 6.38 -2.04 2.22
C THR A 396 7.11 -0.98 3.06
N GLY A 397 8.14 -1.38 3.81
CA GLY A 397 8.94 -0.46 4.61
C GLY A 397 9.72 0.61 3.83
N THR A 398 10.04 0.39 2.56
CA THR A 398 10.82 1.29 1.70
C THR A 398 9.98 2.25 0.86
N GLY A 399 8.65 2.04 0.77
CA GLY A 399 7.79 2.88 -0.08
C GLY A 399 7.67 2.44 -1.53
N ASP A 400 8.36 1.36 -1.89
CA ASP A 400 8.35 0.78 -3.22
C ASP A 400 8.75 -0.70 -3.16
N PHE A 401 8.57 -1.38 -4.28
CA PHE A 401 8.97 -2.77 -4.51
C PHE A 401 9.30 -2.99 -5.98
N ILE A 402 9.92 -4.11 -6.32
CA ILE A 402 10.23 -4.46 -7.71
C ILE A 402 9.14 -5.39 -8.26
N ALA A 403 8.31 -4.87 -9.17
CA ALA A 403 7.24 -5.60 -9.84
C ALA A 403 7.60 -5.86 -11.30
N ASN A 404 7.68 -7.13 -11.69
CA ASN A 404 8.16 -7.59 -13.00
C ASN A 404 9.42 -6.84 -13.47
N GLY A 405 10.38 -6.67 -12.57
CA GLY A 405 11.64 -6.00 -12.84
C GLY A 405 11.59 -4.48 -12.91
N VAL A 406 10.47 -3.84 -12.59
CA VAL A 406 10.32 -2.38 -12.57
C VAL A 406 10.09 -1.89 -11.15
N VAL A 407 10.67 -0.74 -10.81
CA VAL A 407 10.45 -0.10 -9.50
C VAL A 407 9.04 0.50 -9.47
N SER A 408 8.20 -0.10 -8.63
CA SER A 408 6.78 0.20 -8.48
C SER A 408 6.51 0.85 -7.13
N HIS A 409 5.70 1.90 -7.14
CA HIS A 409 5.33 2.59 -5.91
C HIS A 409 4.32 1.74 -5.12
N ASN A 410 4.43 1.73 -3.78
CA ASN A 410 3.48 1.05 -2.89
C ASN A 410 2.40 2.02 -2.35
N CYS A 411 1.33 1.59 -1.70
CA CYS A 411 0.45 2.55 -1.02
C CYS A 411 1.01 2.97 0.36
N PHE A 412 0.79 4.23 0.76
CA PHE A 412 1.34 4.82 1.99
C PHE A 412 0.21 5.51 2.80
N ALA A 413 -0.54 4.75 3.62
CA ALA A 413 -1.58 5.27 4.54
C ALA A 413 -1.97 4.23 5.63
N ARG A 414 -2.34 4.47 6.92
CA ARG A 414 -2.22 5.57 7.91
C ARG A 414 -2.97 5.23 9.24
N ASN A 415 -2.33 4.59 10.22
CA ASN A 415 -2.52 4.54 11.69
C ASN A 415 -3.86 4.79 12.50
N THR A 416 -5.10 4.86 11.98
CA THR A 416 -6.32 5.13 12.83
C THR A 416 -7.23 3.94 13.21
N HIS A 417 -6.92 2.69 12.85
CA HIS A 417 -7.78 1.52 13.11
C HIS A 417 -7.38 0.59 14.27
N SER A 418 -6.30 0.90 15.00
CA SER A 418 -5.72 0.00 16.00
C SER A 418 -6.61 -0.34 17.21
N TYR A 419 -7.76 0.31 17.39
CA TYR A 419 -8.66 0.09 18.54
C TYR A 419 -9.77 -0.96 18.31
N LEU A 420 -9.88 -1.54 17.11
CA LEU A 420 -10.94 -2.51 16.75
C LEU A 420 -10.40 -3.80 16.11
N ASP A 421 -9.09 -4.08 16.23
CA ASP A 421 -8.42 -5.17 15.49
C ASP A 421 -8.66 -5.09 13.96
N LEU A 422 -8.75 -3.89 13.39
CA LEU A 422 -8.85 -3.66 11.96
C LEU A 422 -7.62 -2.85 11.49
N ASP A 423 -7.22 -3.00 10.22
CA ASP A 423 -5.96 -2.41 9.75
C ASP A 423 -6.11 -0.93 9.40
N THR A 424 -5.06 -0.17 9.68
CA THR A 424 -5.02 1.29 9.59
C THR A 424 -4.83 1.83 8.17
N GLY A 425 -4.82 0.96 7.16
CA GLY A 425 -4.79 1.29 5.73
C GLY A 425 -6.14 1.08 5.06
N HIS A 426 -6.29 -0.05 4.36
CA HIS A 426 -7.41 -0.36 3.47
C HIS A 426 -8.78 -0.25 4.17
N ASP A 427 -8.87 -0.54 5.46
CA ASP A 427 -10.14 -0.62 6.18
C ASP A 427 -10.76 0.75 6.46
N PHE A 428 -10.01 1.86 6.45
CA PHE A 428 -10.61 3.19 6.63
C PHE A 428 -11.39 3.63 5.38
N ASP A 429 -10.84 3.35 4.20
CA ASP A 429 -11.42 3.81 2.93
C ASP A 429 -12.36 2.80 2.26
N SER A 430 -12.25 1.52 2.66
CA SER A 430 -13.07 0.42 2.14
C SER A 430 -13.98 -0.23 3.19
N LYS A 431 -13.62 -0.25 4.48
CA LYS A 431 -14.39 -0.95 5.53
C LYS A 431 -15.15 0.04 6.41
N ILE A 432 -16.35 0.41 5.96
CA ILE A 432 -17.17 1.36 6.70
C ILE A 432 -17.96 0.61 7.77
N VAL A 433 -17.72 0.93 9.04
CA VAL A 433 -18.60 0.45 10.12
C VAL A 433 -19.85 1.31 10.11
N VAL A 434 -20.99 0.68 9.95
CA VAL A 434 -22.30 1.32 9.86
C VAL A 434 -23.11 0.95 11.08
N LYS A 435 -23.49 1.93 11.89
CA LYS A 435 -24.38 1.71 13.04
C LYS A 435 -25.83 1.66 12.55
N VAL A 436 -26.26 0.51 12.05
CA VAL A 436 -27.56 0.37 11.37
C VAL A 436 -28.77 0.66 12.27
N ASN A 437 -28.63 0.51 13.58
CA ASN A 437 -29.66 0.84 14.56
C ASN A 437 -29.57 2.28 15.09
N ALA A 438 -28.78 3.17 14.46
CA ALA A 438 -28.55 4.51 14.96
C ALA A 438 -29.85 5.32 15.15
N PRO A 439 -30.81 5.36 14.19
CA PRO A 439 -32.05 6.11 14.39
C PRO A 439 -32.88 5.63 15.59
N GLU A 440 -33.05 4.32 15.76
CA GLU A 440 -33.86 3.74 16.84
C GLU A 440 -33.16 3.91 18.19
N LEU A 441 -31.84 3.69 18.21
CA LEU A 441 -31.02 3.86 19.40
C LEU A 441 -31.02 5.31 19.88
N LEU A 442 -30.93 6.27 18.95
CA LEU A 442 -30.99 7.68 19.29
C LEU A 442 -32.31 8.05 19.96
N ARG A 443 -33.44 7.62 19.39
CA ARG A 443 -34.76 7.86 20.01
C ARG A 443 -34.82 7.31 21.43
N ARG A 444 -34.28 6.10 21.65
CA ARG A 444 -34.22 5.49 22.99
C ARG A 444 -33.36 6.31 23.96
N GLU A 445 -32.21 6.79 23.52
CA GLU A 445 -31.30 7.59 24.36
C GLU A 445 -31.88 8.98 24.66
N LEU A 446 -32.51 9.64 23.70
CA LEU A 446 -33.20 10.93 23.88
C LEU A 446 -34.43 10.81 24.79
N ALA A 447 -35.11 9.65 24.78
CA ALA A 447 -36.24 9.37 25.67
C ALA A 447 -35.80 9.07 27.13
N SER A 448 -34.50 8.92 27.39
CA SER A 448 -34.02 8.66 28.74
C SER A 448 -34.30 9.85 29.66
N PRO A 449 -34.85 9.64 30.88
CA PRO A 449 -34.99 10.70 31.87
C PRO A 449 -33.67 11.35 32.30
N ARG A 450 -32.53 10.71 31.98
CA ARG A 450 -31.19 11.23 32.27
C ARG A 450 -30.65 12.16 31.20
N TRP A 451 -31.30 12.24 30.04
CA TRP A 451 -30.90 13.13 28.96
C TRP A 451 -31.42 14.54 29.23
N ASP A 452 -30.51 15.52 29.21
CA ASP A 452 -30.77 16.91 29.59
C ASP A 452 -30.92 17.85 28.38
N GLY A 453 -31.08 17.31 27.17
CA GLY A 453 -31.37 18.09 25.95
C GLY A 453 -30.17 18.86 25.40
N LYS A 454 -28.94 18.44 25.73
CA LYS A 454 -27.71 19.13 25.32
C LYS A 454 -27.51 19.13 23.80
N PRO A 455 -26.84 20.16 23.24
CA PRO A 455 -26.52 20.18 21.81
C PRO A 455 -25.66 19.00 21.38
N ILE A 456 -26.05 18.37 20.26
CA ILE A 456 -25.34 17.23 19.67
C ILE A 456 -24.68 17.65 18.35
N ALA A 457 -23.38 17.41 18.21
CA ALA A 457 -22.66 17.64 16.97
C ALA A 457 -22.47 16.35 16.15
N MET A 458 -22.58 16.48 14.83
CA MET A 458 -22.39 15.41 13.86
C MET A 458 -21.40 15.85 12.78
N GLY A 459 -20.71 14.88 12.19
CA GLY A 459 -19.71 15.15 11.16
C GLY A 459 -18.39 15.71 11.69
N THR A 460 -18.15 15.59 13.01
CA THR A 460 -16.95 16.07 13.68
C THR A 460 -15.79 15.08 13.60
N ASN A 461 -16.06 13.79 13.37
CA ASN A 461 -15.02 12.77 13.25
C ASN A 461 -14.92 12.24 11.82
N VAL A 462 -16.06 11.83 11.27
CA VAL A 462 -16.22 11.35 9.90
C VAL A 462 -17.43 12.07 9.31
N ASP A 463 -17.37 12.44 8.04
CA ASP A 463 -18.47 13.08 7.35
C ASP A 463 -19.73 12.18 7.35
N CYS A 464 -20.81 12.67 7.95
CA CYS A 464 -22.07 11.92 8.04
C CYS A 464 -22.84 11.89 6.71
N TYR A 465 -22.43 12.70 5.73
CA TYR A 465 -22.94 12.74 4.35
C TYR A 465 -21.91 12.23 3.32
N GLN A 466 -21.00 11.35 3.74
CA GLN A 466 -20.14 10.58 2.84
C GLN A 466 -20.94 9.67 1.91
N ARG A 467 -20.30 9.06 0.91
CA ARG A 467 -20.98 8.24 -0.11
C ARG A 467 -21.89 7.17 0.50
N ALA A 468 -21.45 6.53 1.59
CA ALA A 468 -22.21 5.50 2.31
C ALA A 468 -23.65 5.94 2.67
N GLU A 469 -23.84 7.21 3.03
CA GLU A 469 -25.14 7.78 3.40
C GLU A 469 -26.14 7.79 2.24
N GLY A 470 -25.66 7.76 0.98
CA GLY A 470 -26.53 7.63 -0.19
C GLY A 470 -27.30 6.29 -0.20
N ARG A 471 -26.69 5.24 0.36
CA ARG A 471 -27.22 3.88 0.40
C ARG A 471 -27.93 3.55 1.71
N TYR A 472 -27.36 3.97 2.84
CA TYR A 472 -27.84 3.60 4.17
C TYR A 472 -28.92 4.52 4.71
N GLN A 473 -28.91 5.80 4.30
CA GLN A 473 -29.96 6.76 4.63
C GLN A 473 -30.25 6.83 6.15
N LEU A 474 -29.20 6.82 6.98
CA LEU A 474 -29.36 6.91 8.44
C LEU A 474 -29.67 8.34 8.90
N MET A 475 -29.18 9.34 8.17
CA MET A 475 -29.34 10.74 8.54
C MET A 475 -30.80 11.20 8.58
N PRO A 476 -31.70 10.85 7.64
CA PRO A 476 -33.12 11.17 7.74
C PRO A 476 -33.77 10.73 9.05
N GLY A 477 -33.47 9.50 9.49
CA GLY A 477 -33.98 8.95 10.75
C GLY A 477 -33.39 9.65 11.98
N ILE A 478 -32.09 9.98 11.94
CA ILE A 478 -31.39 10.71 13.00
C ILE A 478 -31.93 12.14 13.13
N ILE A 479 -32.07 12.87 12.03
CA ILE A 479 -32.63 14.23 12.00
C ILE A 479 -34.08 14.22 12.50
N GLY A 480 -34.88 13.22 12.07
CA GLY A 480 -36.23 13.02 12.57
C GLY A 480 -36.25 12.84 14.10
N ALA A 481 -35.44 11.93 14.63
CA ALA A 481 -35.35 11.71 16.08
C ALA A 481 -34.94 12.98 16.86
N LEU A 482 -33.96 13.74 16.37
CA LEU A 482 -33.57 15.00 17.02
C LEU A 482 -34.69 16.05 16.96
N SER A 483 -35.40 16.13 15.84
CA SER A 483 -36.52 17.03 15.63
C SER A 483 -37.75 16.68 16.49
N ASP A 484 -38.03 15.38 16.66
CA ASP A 484 -39.16 14.88 17.47
C ASP A 484 -39.02 15.33 18.93
N TRP A 485 -37.80 15.27 19.48
CA TRP A 485 -37.45 15.70 20.84
C TRP A 485 -37.03 17.18 20.95
N SER A 486 -37.12 17.96 19.87
CA SER A 486 -36.65 19.35 19.84
C SER A 486 -35.19 19.53 20.32
N ASN A 487 -34.35 18.51 20.14
CA ASN A 487 -32.96 18.54 20.62
C ASN A 487 -32.11 19.43 19.71
N PRO A 488 -31.34 20.40 20.23
CA PRO A 488 -30.41 21.19 19.43
C PRO A 488 -29.31 20.33 18.78
N PHE A 489 -28.95 20.62 17.54
CA PHE A 489 -27.85 19.90 16.88
C PHE A 489 -27.13 20.71 15.81
N SER A 490 -25.90 20.27 15.50
CA SER A 490 -25.09 20.83 14.42
C SER A 490 -24.54 19.74 13.49
N ILE A 491 -24.45 20.04 12.19
CA ILE A 491 -23.86 19.15 11.18
C ILE A 491 -22.68 19.85 10.51
N LEU A 492 -21.50 19.25 10.56
CA LEU A 492 -20.34 19.63 9.76
C LEU A 492 -20.17 18.65 8.59
N THR A 493 -20.05 19.13 7.35
CA THR A 493 -19.89 18.23 6.20
C THR A 493 -19.05 18.85 5.06
N LYS A 494 -18.47 17.98 4.24
CA LYS A 494 -17.94 18.31 2.90
C LYS A 494 -18.87 17.79 1.80
N GLY A 495 -19.78 16.87 2.11
CA GLY A 495 -20.69 16.21 1.18
C GLY A 495 -21.88 17.07 0.76
N THR A 496 -22.21 17.05 -0.53
CA THR A 496 -23.41 17.74 -1.07
C THR A 496 -24.69 16.90 -0.92
N LEU A 497 -24.60 15.67 -0.42
CA LEU A 497 -25.75 14.79 -0.24
C LEU A 497 -26.74 15.33 0.81
N ILE A 498 -26.28 16.18 1.72
CA ILE A 498 -27.11 16.89 2.70
C ILE A 498 -28.30 17.63 2.07
N LEU A 499 -28.18 18.07 0.81
CA LEU A 499 -29.26 18.72 0.08
C LEU A 499 -30.51 17.84 -0.07
N ARG A 500 -30.36 16.51 -0.09
CA ARG A 500 -31.47 15.55 -0.08
C ARG A 500 -32.36 15.75 1.15
N ASP A 501 -31.75 16.05 2.29
CA ASP A 501 -32.41 16.13 3.60
C ASP A 501 -32.79 17.58 3.96
N LEU A 502 -32.65 18.53 3.04
CA LEU A 502 -32.98 19.95 3.26
C LEU A 502 -34.41 20.16 3.80
N PRO A 503 -35.47 19.50 3.27
CA PRO A 503 -36.81 19.62 3.84
C PRO A 503 -36.94 19.10 5.28
N LEU A 504 -36.10 18.14 5.69
CA LEU A 504 -36.05 17.65 7.07
C LEU A 504 -35.37 18.67 7.98
N LEU A 505 -34.26 19.24 7.52
CA LEU A 505 -33.53 20.28 8.25
C LEU A 505 -34.37 21.54 8.44
N GLN A 506 -35.15 21.95 7.44
CA GLN A 506 -36.10 23.07 7.56
C GLN A 506 -37.16 22.81 8.64
N ARG A 507 -37.74 21.61 8.67
CA ARG A 507 -38.71 21.23 9.71
C ARG A 507 -38.07 21.15 11.09
N ALA A 508 -36.87 20.59 11.20
CA ALA A 508 -36.13 20.53 12.46
C ALA A 508 -35.80 21.93 12.99
N ALA A 509 -35.41 22.85 12.11
CA ALA A 509 -35.11 24.25 12.46
C ALA A 509 -36.33 25.03 12.99
N GLN A 510 -37.56 24.58 12.73
CA GLN A 510 -38.78 25.16 13.31
C GLN A 510 -38.98 24.75 14.78
N ARG A 511 -38.31 23.69 15.24
CA ARG A 511 -38.57 23.03 16.54
C ARG A 511 -37.37 23.06 17.48
N ALA A 512 -36.17 23.16 16.93
CA ALA A 512 -34.91 23.14 17.65
C ALA A 512 -33.90 24.06 16.99
N ARG A 513 -32.84 24.39 17.73
CA ARG A 513 -31.70 25.09 17.14
C ARG A 513 -30.89 24.13 16.27
N VAL A 514 -30.87 24.40 14.96
CA VAL A 514 -30.12 23.64 13.96
C VAL A 514 -29.04 24.52 13.35
N SER A 515 -27.80 24.00 13.28
CA SER A 515 -26.70 24.65 12.57
C SER A 515 -26.08 23.70 11.55
N VAL A 516 -25.83 24.19 10.34
CA VAL A 516 -25.11 23.43 9.31
C VAL A 516 -23.86 24.20 8.94
N ALA A 517 -22.74 23.49 8.85
CA ALA A 517 -21.48 24.05 8.41
C ALA A 517 -20.86 23.22 7.29
N PHE A 518 -20.36 23.89 6.26
CA PHE A 518 -19.55 23.26 5.23
C PHE A 518 -18.06 23.49 5.49
N SER A 519 -17.24 22.47 5.26
CA SER A 519 -15.79 22.67 5.17
C SER A 519 -15.41 23.04 3.73
N ILE A 520 -14.87 24.24 3.52
CA ILE A 520 -14.43 24.78 2.22
C ILE A 520 -13.15 25.60 2.43
N GLY A 521 -11.98 24.97 2.31
CA GLY A 521 -10.68 25.62 2.60
C GLY A 521 -10.23 26.65 1.56
N PHE A 522 -10.47 26.39 0.28
CA PHE A 522 -9.99 27.19 -0.85
C PHE A 522 -10.76 26.85 -2.13
N LEU A 523 -10.68 27.73 -3.14
CA LEU A 523 -11.38 27.57 -4.42
C LEU A 523 -10.55 26.95 -5.53
N ASP A 524 -9.22 26.90 -5.39
CA ASP A 524 -8.31 26.37 -6.40
C ASP A 524 -8.64 24.90 -6.69
N GLU A 525 -9.22 24.65 -7.87
CA GLU A 525 -9.65 23.31 -8.26
C GLU A 525 -8.46 22.38 -8.53
N ALA A 526 -7.33 22.89 -9.03
CA ALA A 526 -6.14 22.08 -9.26
C ALA A 526 -5.53 21.62 -7.92
N LEU A 527 -5.43 22.54 -6.96
CA LEU A 527 -5.01 22.22 -5.60
C LEU A 527 -6.00 21.25 -4.94
N TRP A 528 -7.31 21.44 -5.11
CA TRP A 528 -8.33 20.55 -4.55
C TRP A 528 -8.24 19.14 -5.14
N ARG A 529 -8.12 19.00 -6.46
CA ARG A 529 -7.93 17.69 -7.13
C ARG A 529 -6.67 16.97 -6.63
N SER A 530 -5.64 17.73 -6.25
CA SER A 530 -4.39 17.16 -5.77
C SER A 530 -4.40 16.75 -4.29
N VAL A 531 -5.16 17.45 -3.44
CA VAL A 531 -5.13 17.27 -1.96
C VAL A 531 -6.39 16.62 -1.40
N GLU A 532 -7.59 16.86 -1.97
CA GLU A 532 -8.87 16.39 -1.42
C GLU A 532 -9.88 15.90 -2.50
N SER A 533 -9.42 15.23 -3.56
CA SER A 533 -10.23 14.83 -4.74
C SER A 533 -11.43 13.91 -4.45
N GLY A 534 -11.45 13.22 -3.30
CA GLY A 534 -12.60 12.41 -2.91
C GLY A 534 -13.83 13.24 -2.51
N THR A 535 -13.66 14.50 -2.15
CA THR A 535 -14.76 15.38 -1.73
C THR A 535 -15.44 16.04 -2.94
N PRO A 536 -16.68 16.53 -2.86
CA PRO A 536 -17.23 17.39 -3.91
C PRO A 536 -16.35 18.64 -4.14
N SER A 537 -16.25 19.09 -5.40
CA SER A 537 -15.46 20.27 -5.75
C SER A 537 -15.87 21.50 -4.92
N PRO A 538 -14.96 22.48 -4.70
CA PRO A 538 -15.30 23.73 -4.01
C PRO A 538 -16.52 24.42 -4.62
N SER A 539 -16.63 24.42 -5.95
CA SER A 539 -17.77 24.95 -6.70
C SER A 539 -19.10 24.25 -6.35
N ARG A 540 -19.11 22.92 -6.23
CA ARG A 540 -20.32 22.16 -5.82
C ARG A 540 -20.66 22.38 -4.34
N ARG A 541 -19.66 22.53 -3.48
CA ARG A 541 -19.88 22.87 -2.06
C ARG A 541 -20.45 24.28 -1.89
N LEU A 542 -19.96 25.25 -2.65
CA LEU A 542 -20.53 26.61 -2.72
C LEU A 542 -21.98 26.59 -3.19
N ASP A 543 -22.30 25.81 -4.22
CA ASP A 543 -23.68 25.67 -4.70
C ASP A 543 -24.60 25.05 -3.62
N ALA A 544 -24.09 24.09 -2.84
CA ALA A 544 -24.83 23.55 -1.71
C ALA A 544 -25.08 24.59 -0.62
N VAL A 545 -24.08 25.40 -0.27
CA VAL A 545 -24.25 26.55 0.65
C VAL A 545 -25.36 27.47 0.14
N ARG A 546 -25.30 27.87 -1.14
CA ARG A 546 -26.30 28.75 -1.76
C ARG A 546 -27.71 28.18 -1.65
N ARG A 547 -27.93 26.95 -2.11
CA ARG A 547 -29.26 26.32 -2.08
C ARG A 547 -29.82 26.17 -0.68
N MET A 548 -28.98 25.88 0.30
CA MET A 548 -29.41 25.76 1.69
C MET A 548 -29.77 27.14 2.28
N THR A 549 -28.98 28.18 1.98
CA THR A 549 -29.28 29.55 2.38
C THR A 549 -30.55 30.07 1.70
N ASP A 550 -30.74 29.83 0.40
CA ASP A 550 -31.96 30.19 -0.35
C ASP A 550 -33.21 29.51 0.25
N ALA A 551 -33.05 28.33 0.83
CA ALA A 551 -34.09 27.61 1.55
C ALA A 551 -34.28 28.08 3.01
N GLY A 552 -33.59 29.15 3.43
CA GLY A 552 -33.71 29.74 4.77
C GLY A 552 -32.94 29.02 5.88
N VAL A 553 -32.05 28.08 5.54
CA VAL A 553 -31.16 27.44 6.53
C VAL A 553 -29.95 28.33 6.77
N ARG A 554 -29.63 28.62 8.04
CA ARG A 554 -28.43 29.38 8.38
C ARG A 554 -27.18 28.49 8.24
N VAL A 555 -26.37 28.73 7.21
CA VAL A 555 -25.17 27.94 6.89
C VAL A 555 -23.89 28.65 7.31
N GLY A 556 -23.07 28.02 8.16
CA GLY A 556 -21.70 28.44 8.43
C GLY A 556 -20.70 27.77 7.47
N VAL A 557 -19.49 28.29 7.43
CA VAL A 557 -18.38 27.67 6.69
C VAL A 557 -17.17 27.59 7.59
N LEU A 558 -16.61 26.39 7.73
CA LEU A 558 -15.27 26.21 8.22
C LEU A 558 -14.34 26.31 7.01
N MET A 559 -13.59 27.40 6.92
CA MET A 559 -12.58 27.55 5.89
C MET A 559 -11.38 26.70 6.28
N ALA A 560 -11.48 25.41 5.95
CA ALA A 560 -10.61 24.35 6.46
C ALA A 560 -10.40 23.24 5.40
N PRO A 561 -9.18 22.70 5.26
CA PRO A 561 -7.94 23.28 5.78
C PRO A 561 -7.50 24.48 4.93
N ILE A 562 -6.99 25.53 5.58
CA ILE A 562 -6.14 26.54 4.93
C ILE A 562 -4.71 26.00 4.91
N LEU A 563 -4.13 25.87 3.72
CA LEU A 563 -2.82 25.27 3.48
C LEU A 563 -1.72 26.34 3.43
N PRO A 564 -0.80 26.37 4.41
CA PRO A 564 0.30 27.34 4.44
C PRO A 564 1.12 27.42 3.13
N GLY A 565 1.32 28.62 2.60
CA GLY A 565 2.06 28.85 1.36
C GLY A 565 1.38 28.37 0.08
N LEU A 566 0.17 27.79 0.16
CA LEU A 566 -0.56 27.23 -0.97
C LEU A 566 -1.95 27.82 -1.15
N SER A 567 -2.63 28.16 -0.05
CA SER A 567 -4.00 28.68 -0.08
C SER A 567 -4.22 29.83 0.91
N ASP A 568 -3.15 30.45 1.42
CA ASP A 568 -3.20 31.46 2.48
C ASP A 568 -2.56 32.81 2.08
N SER A 569 -2.35 33.00 0.77
CA SER A 569 -2.03 34.31 0.21
C SER A 569 -3.23 35.25 0.39
N GLU A 570 -2.97 36.57 0.47
CA GLU A 570 -4.04 37.54 0.70
C GLU A 570 -5.10 37.53 -0.41
N GLU A 571 -4.67 37.32 -1.66
CA GLU A 571 -5.55 37.21 -2.83
C GLU A 571 -6.41 35.95 -2.78
N GLN A 572 -5.83 34.78 -2.50
CA GLN A 572 -6.57 33.52 -2.43
C GLN A 572 -7.59 33.50 -1.28
N LEU A 573 -7.19 34.04 -0.13
CA LEU A 573 -8.10 34.17 1.02
C LEU A 573 -9.25 35.11 0.69
N ASP A 574 -8.98 36.25 0.04
CA ASP A 574 -10.03 37.19 -0.34
C ASP A 574 -11.01 36.61 -1.36
N ALA A 575 -10.49 35.98 -2.41
CA ALA A 575 -11.30 35.34 -3.44
C ALA A 575 -12.18 34.24 -2.84
N THR A 576 -11.62 33.41 -1.95
CA THR A 576 -12.37 32.36 -1.26
C THR A 576 -13.47 32.95 -0.39
N VAL A 577 -13.15 33.93 0.45
CA VAL A 577 -14.14 34.59 1.31
C VAL A 577 -15.24 35.28 0.49
N GLY A 578 -14.89 35.99 -0.57
CA GLY A 578 -15.85 36.64 -1.46
C GLY A 578 -16.85 35.64 -2.06
N ALA A 579 -16.37 34.49 -2.52
CA ALA A 579 -17.26 33.44 -3.04
C ALA A 579 -18.15 32.82 -1.96
N LEU A 580 -17.63 32.62 -0.74
CA LEU A 580 -18.40 32.11 0.39
C LEU A 580 -19.52 33.09 0.79
N VAL A 581 -19.22 34.38 0.86
CA VAL A 581 -20.22 35.42 1.15
C VAL A 581 -21.26 35.53 0.03
N ALA A 582 -20.82 35.49 -1.24
CA ALA A 582 -21.73 35.49 -2.40
C ALA A 582 -22.61 34.23 -2.46
N ALA A 583 -22.17 33.10 -1.90
CA ALA A 583 -22.99 31.91 -1.72
C ALA A 583 -23.95 32.01 -0.53
N GLY A 584 -23.90 33.09 0.27
CA GLY A 584 -24.78 33.29 1.41
C GLY A 584 -24.32 32.62 2.70
N ALA A 585 -23.00 32.41 2.88
CA ALA A 585 -22.46 31.92 4.14
C ALA A 585 -22.74 32.92 5.28
N ALA A 586 -23.38 32.46 6.34
CA ALA A 586 -23.74 33.27 7.51
C ALA A 586 -22.55 33.49 8.47
N SER A 587 -21.51 32.66 8.38
CA SER A 587 -20.27 32.81 9.16
C SER A 587 -19.13 32.06 8.48
N ILE A 588 -17.89 32.55 8.67
CA ILE A 588 -16.68 31.92 8.14
C ILE A 588 -15.67 31.78 9.27
N THR A 589 -15.28 30.56 9.59
CA THR A 589 -14.29 30.23 10.63
C THR A 589 -13.02 29.68 9.99
N PRO A 590 -11.89 30.40 10.03
CA PRO A 590 -10.65 29.94 9.41
C PRO A 590 -9.96 28.88 10.26
N LEU A 591 -9.51 27.79 9.64
CA LEU A 591 -8.71 26.76 10.27
C LEU A 591 -7.50 26.41 9.41
N VAL A 592 -6.32 26.72 9.93
CA VAL A 592 -5.05 26.35 9.32
C VAL A 592 -4.84 24.84 9.45
N LEU A 593 -4.22 24.24 8.44
CA LEU A 593 -3.92 22.82 8.36
C LEU A 593 -3.36 22.27 9.68
N HIS A 594 -3.96 21.17 10.15
CA HIS A 594 -3.57 20.44 11.34
C HIS A 594 -2.89 19.13 10.93
N LEU A 595 -1.62 18.93 11.28
CA LEU A 595 -0.80 17.78 10.88
C LEU A 595 -0.54 16.80 12.03
N ARG A 596 -1.60 16.12 12.49
CA ARG A 596 -1.45 15.02 13.47
C ARG A 596 -0.78 13.77 12.85
N PRO A 597 -0.25 12.85 13.67
CA PRO A 597 0.36 11.61 13.19
C PRO A 597 -0.56 10.84 12.23
N GLY A 598 0.02 10.22 11.21
CA GLY A 598 -0.68 9.68 10.05
C GLY A 598 -0.89 10.78 9.00
N ALA A 599 -1.77 11.73 9.27
CA ALA A 599 -2.12 12.84 8.36
C ALA A 599 -0.91 13.72 8.01
N ARG A 600 0.09 13.79 8.89
CA ARG A 600 1.37 14.45 8.65
C ARG A 600 2.19 13.79 7.56
N GLU A 601 2.42 12.48 7.64
CA GLU A 601 3.41 11.79 6.84
C GLU A 601 3.07 11.83 5.35
N TRP A 602 1.84 11.48 4.95
CA TRP A 602 1.42 11.68 3.56
C TRP A 602 1.20 13.12 3.13
N TYR A 603 0.92 14.07 4.03
CA TYR A 603 0.81 15.47 3.59
C TYR A 603 2.21 16.00 3.28
N LEU A 604 3.19 15.74 4.14
CA LEU A 604 4.59 16.06 3.90
C LEU A 604 5.16 15.27 2.71
N GLY A 605 4.74 14.02 2.51
CA GLY A 605 5.10 13.24 1.31
C GLY A 605 4.52 13.82 0.03
N TRP A 606 3.24 14.22 0.05
CA TRP A 606 2.60 14.95 -1.05
C TRP A 606 3.29 16.29 -1.30
N LEU A 607 3.61 17.03 -0.24
CA LEU A 607 4.29 18.32 -0.31
C LEU A 607 5.68 18.16 -0.92
N ALA A 608 6.45 17.17 -0.49
CA ALA A 608 7.77 16.89 -1.06
C ALA A 608 7.72 16.47 -2.54
N ALA A 609 6.66 15.79 -2.97
CA ALA A 609 6.50 15.36 -4.36
C ALA A 609 6.01 16.47 -5.28
N ASN A 610 5.11 17.34 -4.81
CA ASN A 610 4.40 18.31 -5.66
C ASN A 610 4.90 19.74 -5.47
N ARG A 611 5.44 20.07 -4.29
CA ARG A 611 5.85 21.40 -3.84
C ARG A 611 7.13 21.32 -2.98
N PRO A 612 8.22 20.70 -3.48
CA PRO A 612 9.44 20.45 -2.70
C PRO A 612 10.04 21.74 -2.11
N GLU A 613 9.86 22.87 -2.78
CA GLU A 613 10.28 24.20 -2.34
C GLU A 613 9.65 24.64 -1.01
N LEU A 614 8.47 24.11 -0.68
CA LEU A 614 7.76 24.41 0.57
C LEU A 614 8.12 23.45 1.71
N VAL A 615 8.84 22.35 1.46
CA VAL A 615 9.18 21.38 2.52
C VAL A 615 9.96 22.03 3.67
N PRO A 616 11.04 22.80 3.43
CA PRO A 616 11.75 23.47 4.52
C PRO A 616 10.88 24.47 5.27
N PHE A 617 9.91 25.09 4.60
CA PHE A 617 8.95 26.01 5.21
C PHE A 617 8.02 25.26 6.17
N TYR A 618 7.48 24.12 5.76
CA TYR A 618 6.61 23.29 6.61
C TYR A 618 7.37 22.63 7.77
N GLU A 619 8.61 22.21 7.59
CA GLU A 619 9.46 21.68 8.67
C GLU A 619 9.68 22.72 9.78
N ARG A 620 9.87 24.00 9.40
CA ARG A 620 9.97 25.11 10.35
C ARG A 620 8.62 25.45 10.99
N LEU A 621 7.54 25.39 10.22
CA LEU A 621 6.20 25.77 10.67
C LEU A 621 5.59 24.75 11.65
N TYR A 622 5.96 23.47 11.50
CA TYR A 622 5.55 22.36 12.36
C TYR A 622 6.76 21.67 13.01
N PRO A 623 7.52 22.34 13.89
CA PRO A 623 8.76 21.81 14.42
C PRO A 623 8.53 20.53 15.24
N GLY A 624 9.39 19.53 15.02
CA GLY A 624 9.28 18.21 15.65
C GLY A 624 8.03 17.44 15.20
N LYS A 625 7.28 16.85 16.15
CA LYS A 625 6.02 16.13 15.90
C LYS A 625 4.77 16.95 16.26
N ARG A 626 4.90 18.28 16.38
CA ARG A 626 3.76 19.16 16.71
C ARG A 626 2.75 19.14 15.57
N ALA A 627 1.48 19.00 15.94
CA ALA A 627 0.40 18.91 14.98
C ALA A 627 -0.14 20.28 14.56
N TYR A 628 -0.18 21.24 15.49
CA TYR A 628 -0.62 22.61 15.24
C TYR A 628 0.55 23.49 14.81
N VAL A 629 0.26 24.45 13.93
CA VAL A 629 1.14 25.61 13.67
C VAL A 629 1.21 26.53 14.89
N SER A 630 2.21 27.41 14.95
CA SER A 630 2.33 28.39 16.04
C SER A 630 1.11 29.31 16.15
N ALA A 631 0.80 29.76 17.37
CA ALA A 631 -0.32 30.67 17.62
C ALA A 631 -0.19 31.99 16.82
N ASP A 632 1.03 32.47 16.59
CA ASP A 632 1.28 33.65 15.75
C ASP A 632 0.84 33.43 14.30
N TYR A 633 1.15 32.27 13.73
CA TYR A 633 0.73 31.95 12.36
C TYR A 633 -0.79 31.83 12.25
N GLN A 634 -1.43 31.21 13.24
CA GLN A 634 -2.89 31.14 13.29
C GLN A 634 -3.49 32.54 13.35
N ARG A 635 -3.00 33.41 14.25
CA ARG A 635 -3.45 34.81 14.36
C ARG A 635 -3.30 35.56 13.05
N LEU A 636 -2.17 35.39 12.35
CA LEU A 636 -1.92 36.03 11.06
C LEU A 636 -2.96 35.63 10.01
N VAL A 637 -3.17 34.32 9.81
CA VAL A 637 -4.15 33.82 8.84
C VAL A 637 -5.57 34.24 9.22
N THR A 638 -5.94 34.12 10.50
CA THR A 638 -7.25 34.55 11.01
C THR A 638 -7.48 36.04 10.78
N ALA A 639 -6.47 36.89 11.00
CA ALA A 639 -6.57 38.32 10.76
C ALA A 639 -6.81 38.65 9.27
N LYS A 640 -6.12 37.95 8.35
CA LYS A 640 -6.33 38.08 6.90
C LYS A 640 -7.76 37.70 6.51
N VAL A 641 -8.25 36.54 6.98
CA VAL A 641 -9.63 36.08 6.69
C VAL A 641 -10.67 37.04 7.26
N ARG A 642 -10.48 37.54 8.50
CA ARG A 642 -11.39 38.54 9.10
C ARG A 642 -11.41 39.86 8.32
N ARG A 643 -10.27 40.30 7.78
CA ARG A 643 -10.20 41.50 6.93
C ARG A 643 -10.94 41.27 5.61
N ALA A 644 -10.77 40.10 4.98
CA ALA A 644 -11.54 39.73 3.80
C ALA A 644 -13.05 39.68 4.10
N CYS A 645 -13.46 39.10 5.22
CA CYS A 645 -14.88 39.06 5.62
C CYS A 645 -15.48 40.47 5.72
N ARG A 646 -14.75 41.41 6.35
CA ARG A 646 -15.18 42.81 6.44
C ARG A 646 -15.29 43.48 5.07
N ARG A 647 -14.35 43.22 4.14
CA ARG A 647 -14.41 43.77 2.77
C ARG A 647 -15.64 43.29 2.01
N HIS A 648 -15.99 42.02 2.16
CA HIS A 648 -17.14 41.40 1.49
C HIS A 648 -18.46 41.58 2.25
N GLY A 649 -18.49 42.37 3.33
CA GLY A 649 -19.72 42.74 4.03
C GLY A 649 -20.20 41.75 5.10
N LEU A 650 -19.39 40.77 5.49
CA LEU A 650 -19.71 39.83 6.58
C LEU A 650 -19.21 40.38 7.92
N SER A 651 -20.13 40.77 8.82
CA SER A 651 -19.79 41.39 10.10
C SER A 651 -19.46 40.35 11.20
N ALA A 652 -18.59 40.74 12.15
CA ALA A 652 -18.23 39.88 13.28
C ALA A 652 -19.40 39.62 14.26
N ARG A 653 -20.46 40.44 14.23
CA ARG A 653 -21.67 40.23 15.04
C ARG A 653 -22.57 39.11 14.49
N ASP A 654 -22.37 38.70 13.23
CA ASP A 654 -23.13 37.63 12.57
C ASP A 654 -22.50 36.24 12.74
N THR A 655 -21.32 36.16 13.40
CA THR A 655 -20.65 34.90 13.68
C THR A 655 -21.27 34.26 14.94
N PRO A 656 -21.92 33.09 14.85
CA PRO A 656 -22.55 32.46 16.01
C PRO A 656 -21.48 32.15 17.08
N ARG A 657 -21.68 32.59 18.32
CA ARG A 657 -20.79 32.26 19.47
C ARG A 657 -20.58 30.74 19.62
N ASP A 658 -21.53 29.96 19.14
CA ASP A 658 -21.59 28.51 19.19
C ASP A 658 -20.87 27.81 18.02
N LEU A 659 -20.12 28.55 17.21
CA LEU A 659 -19.13 28.04 16.25
C LEU A 659 -17.80 28.83 16.35
N VAL A 660 -17.70 29.74 17.31
CA VAL A 660 -16.50 30.54 17.55
C VAL A 660 -15.49 29.70 18.31
N LEU A 661 -14.49 29.19 17.59
CA LEU A 661 -13.27 28.65 18.15
C LEU A 661 -12.33 29.82 18.50
N THR A 662 -12.69 30.68 19.46
CA THR A 662 -11.75 31.73 19.92
C THR A 662 -10.95 31.22 21.10
N GLY A 663 -9.63 31.13 20.89
CA GLY A 663 -8.67 31.15 21.97
C GLY A 663 -8.80 32.45 22.74
N GLU A 664 -9.28 32.36 23.98
CA GLU A 664 -8.89 33.30 25.01
C GLU A 664 -7.50 32.93 25.54
N GLU A 665 -6.75 33.99 25.81
CA GLU A 665 -5.34 34.03 26.17
C GLU A 665 -5.02 33.11 27.36
N THR A 666 -4.35 31.98 27.10
CA THR A 666 -3.61 31.28 28.15
C THR A 666 -2.34 30.66 27.55
N GLU A 667 -1.20 30.89 28.22
CA GLU A 667 0.09 30.28 27.89
C GLU A 667 -0.01 28.74 27.85
N PRO A 668 0.76 28.06 26.98
CA PRO A 668 0.72 26.61 26.87
C PRO A 668 1.30 25.95 28.13
N PRO A 669 0.59 25.01 28.80
CA PRO A 669 1.16 24.24 29.90
C PRO A 669 2.15 23.18 29.38
N ALA A 670 3.09 22.81 30.24
CA ALA A 670 4.11 21.79 29.98
C ALA A 670 3.50 20.40 29.74
N ALA A 671 4.14 19.64 28.86
CA ALA A 671 3.71 18.30 28.44
C ALA A 671 3.64 17.33 29.63
N SER A 672 2.47 16.71 29.85
CA SER A 672 2.38 15.45 30.59
C SER A 672 1.91 14.33 29.66
N GLU A 673 2.64 13.22 29.67
CA GLU A 673 2.28 11.97 29.02
C GLU A 673 0.99 11.39 29.63
N ALA A 674 -0.07 11.31 28.84
CA ALA A 674 -1.24 10.48 29.12
C ALA A 674 -1.80 9.90 27.81
N ALA A 675 -2.17 8.62 27.90
CA ALA A 675 -2.47 7.72 26.80
C ALA A 675 -3.72 8.10 25.98
N GLY A 676 -3.63 7.83 24.68
CA GLY A 676 -4.74 7.55 23.76
C GLY A 676 -5.69 8.70 23.46
N VAL A 677 -5.42 9.51 22.42
CA VAL A 677 -6.42 10.46 21.90
C VAL A 677 -6.35 10.61 20.37
N GLN A 678 -7.55 10.45 19.79
CA GLN A 678 -7.96 10.30 18.40
C GLN A 678 -7.97 11.62 17.60
N LEU A 679 -7.75 11.53 16.28
CA LEU A 679 -7.83 12.62 15.30
C LEU A 679 -9.28 12.84 14.83
N THR A 680 -9.79 14.06 14.97
CA THR A 680 -11.16 14.51 14.61
C THR A 680 -11.04 15.72 13.66
N LEU A 681 -12.11 16.11 12.95
CA LEU A 681 -12.22 17.33 12.12
C LEU A 681 -12.12 18.65 12.93
N LEU A 682 -11.70 18.56 14.19
CA LEU A 682 -11.29 19.64 15.09
C LEU A 682 -10.04 19.17 15.83
#